data_AF-A0A1F6R3I8-F1
#
_entry.id   AF-A0A1F6R3I8-F1
#
_cell.length_a   1.000
_cell.length_b   1.000
_cell.length_c   1.000
_cell.angle_alpha   90.00
_cell.angle_beta   90.00
_cell.angle_gamma   90.00
#
_symmetry.space_group_name_H-M   'P 1'
#
loop_
_entity.id
_entity.type
_entity.pdbx_description
1 polymer ?
#
loop_
_entity_poly.entity_id
_entity_poly.type
_entity_poly.pdbx_seq_one_letter_code
_entity_poly.pdbx_strand_id
1 'polypeptide(L)'
;MVKFITLVKNFKNNFYNPEKKYTFCPDMFYIGNKKGLNIFYSSLNGIIYALNKEEYESFKSKKTINENLKKEFVNSGLFVEETEIKYPDYSKNGLKTSTITIFPTNECNLKCVYCYGWGGDFKKVKIDFEIAKKFIDNYLDWNKERTVTEPIKIEFHGIGEPTMGFSEIKKIVEYVKLKFPRATFSIQTNGILNDTILNFLIDNGFIIGLSVDGPPYIQDIQRPTRNNTPSSSIVEETIQKLRENNIRVAVRVTVSKKIENKMLEILEYLRRLDVKSIKIAPLSNIGRCGNNISDYVKQPNSRVFIKNFLKSLELSDEFSVSYGSGISNLEIKDRHCGVPDPGMALTHEGYITSCYEAAIYNNINSPFIFGKYDKKIKDFVINQKKVKILKKWVIKNLPDCQPCFLKYSCAGDCPMRTYIKNREFFKTDIDRCEMKRVCTKKYVEYLIEKNFVKIIPYMKFKNGKLFFKMYFNEFLIEDIQNSGGSSIITINSSTSFEKTLKKILDIHQKNYTPKLFLLSIHIESFLLNSCLIEKLNFFLKELEKNKIYFKITKPLPFCITKKIENEIKTKYIPTSWKQSIDLFNVNEKDYIVFCNSKKSTKKIGYYSSREKICDEIKEGEIIAYSKICEECINKARNKCKGYFKF
;
A
#
# COMPACT_ATOMS: atom_id res chain seq x y z
N MET A 1 -15.95 12.70 18.38
CA MET A 1 -16.00 12.44 16.93
C MET A 1 -15.28 11.16 16.60
N VAL A 2 -16.09 10.11 16.41
CA VAL A 2 -15.65 8.78 15.96
C VAL A 2 -14.81 8.90 14.69
N LYS A 3 -13.59 8.37 14.72
CA LYS A 3 -12.66 8.41 13.57
C LYS A 3 -12.93 7.24 12.64
N PHE A 4 -13.16 7.52 11.36
CA PHE A 4 -13.41 6.48 10.37
C PHE A 4 -12.87 6.81 8.97
N ILE A 5 -12.42 5.79 8.25
CA ILE A 5 -11.98 5.86 6.85
C ILE A 5 -13.03 5.19 6.00
N THR A 6 -13.59 5.92 5.05
CA THR A 6 -14.46 5.34 4.01
C THR A 6 -13.61 4.86 2.84
N LEU A 7 -13.77 3.59 2.47
CA LEU A 7 -13.10 2.99 1.30
C LEU A 7 -13.99 3.08 0.04
N VAL A 8 -15.26 3.45 0.22
CA VAL A 8 -16.25 3.63 -0.84
C VAL A 8 -16.40 5.12 -1.15
N LYS A 9 -16.17 5.52 -2.40
CA LYS A 9 -16.22 6.93 -2.84
C LYS A 9 -17.58 7.61 -2.68
N ASN A 10 -18.67 6.83 -2.60
CA ASN A 10 -20.05 7.31 -2.57
C ASN A 10 -20.75 7.06 -1.23
N PHE A 11 -20.01 6.94 -0.13
CA PHE A 11 -20.64 6.86 1.18
C PHE A 11 -21.43 8.15 1.45
N LYS A 12 -22.76 8.06 1.43
CA LYS A 12 -23.62 9.18 1.82
C LYS A 12 -23.57 9.27 3.35
N ASN A 13 -23.27 10.44 3.88
CA ASN A 13 -23.40 10.68 5.31
C ASN A 13 -24.86 10.44 5.70
N ASN A 14 -25.09 9.46 6.57
CA ASN A 14 -26.41 9.21 7.12
C ASN A 14 -26.66 10.24 8.20
N PHE A 15 -27.53 11.22 7.94
CA PHE A 15 -27.89 12.18 8.99
C PHE A 15 -28.82 11.51 9.99
N TYR A 16 -28.45 11.56 11.28
CA TYR A 16 -29.31 11.07 12.35
C TYR A 16 -30.68 11.76 12.35
N ASN A 17 -31.72 10.96 12.15
CA ASN A 17 -33.12 11.31 12.39
C ASN A 17 -33.62 10.52 13.62
N PRO A 18 -34.06 11.19 14.70
CA PRO A 18 -34.53 10.53 15.93
C PRO A 18 -35.81 9.68 15.75
N GLU A 19 -36.59 9.89 14.70
CA GLU A 19 -37.81 9.11 14.41
C GLU A 19 -37.52 7.73 13.79
N LYS A 20 -36.29 7.51 13.33
CA LYS A 20 -35.88 6.26 12.67
C LYS A 20 -35.26 5.25 13.65
N LYS A 21 -35.43 3.97 13.34
CA LYS A 21 -34.78 2.87 14.06
C LYS A 21 -33.43 2.54 13.43
N TYR A 22 -32.39 2.56 14.25
CA TYR A 22 -31.03 2.21 13.83
C TYR A 22 -30.56 0.95 14.52
N THR A 23 -29.85 0.13 13.77
CA THR A 23 -29.17 -1.07 14.26
C THR A 23 -27.68 -1.00 13.96
N PHE A 24 -26.90 -1.88 14.59
CA PHE A 24 -25.49 -2.02 14.26
C PHE A 24 -25.34 -2.48 12.81
N CYS A 25 -24.39 -1.89 12.08
CA CYS A 25 -24.03 -2.41 10.78
C CYS A 25 -23.65 -3.89 10.90
N PRO A 26 -24.29 -4.79 10.13
CA PRO A 26 -23.88 -6.19 10.09
C PRO A 26 -22.47 -6.32 9.48
N ASP A 27 -21.83 -7.47 9.69
CA ASP A 27 -20.47 -7.75 9.16
C ASP A 27 -19.41 -6.72 9.63
N MET A 28 -19.50 -6.31 10.91
CA MET A 28 -18.52 -5.47 11.60
C MET A 28 -17.59 -6.32 12.48
N PHE A 29 -16.28 -6.19 12.24
CA PHE A 29 -15.29 -7.06 12.85
C PHE A 29 -14.23 -6.26 13.61
N TYR A 30 -13.93 -6.66 14.84
CA TYR A 30 -12.76 -6.15 15.55
C TYR A 30 -11.49 -6.75 14.93
N ILE A 31 -10.60 -5.91 14.42
CA ILE A 31 -9.38 -6.37 13.74
C ILE A 31 -8.12 -6.23 14.60
N GLY A 32 -8.15 -5.41 15.64
CA GLY A 32 -7.05 -5.27 16.60
C GLY A 32 -6.95 -3.87 17.22
N ASN A 33 -5.90 -3.64 18.00
CA ASN A 33 -5.58 -2.34 18.58
C ASN A 33 -4.25 -1.83 18.02
N LYS A 34 -4.19 -0.54 17.67
CA LYS A 34 -2.96 0.11 17.25
C LYS A 34 -2.81 1.45 17.96
N LYS A 35 -1.70 1.59 18.71
CA LYS A 35 -1.34 2.82 19.45
C LYS A 35 -2.45 3.37 20.37
N GLY A 36 -3.36 2.51 20.85
CA GLY A 36 -4.47 2.89 21.73
C GLY A 36 -5.81 3.07 21.01
N LEU A 37 -5.84 2.95 19.68
CA LEU A 37 -7.08 2.92 18.89
C LEU A 37 -7.50 1.47 18.63
N ASN A 38 -8.70 1.12 19.05
CA ASN A 38 -9.39 -0.12 18.73
C ASN A 38 -9.96 -0.04 17.32
N ILE A 39 -9.53 -0.93 16.44
CA ILE A 39 -9.86 -0.87 15.02
C ILE A 39 -10.97 -1.86 14.73
N PHE A 40 -12.02 -1.36 14.07
CA PHE A 40 -13.09 -2.17 13.52
C PHE A 40 -13.15 -2.01 12.01
N TYR A 41 -13.52 -3.08 11.33
CA TYR A 41 -13.72 -3.08 9.89
C TYR A 41 -15.13 -3.55 9.59
N SER A 42 -15.94 -2.66 9.01
CA SER A 42 -17.19 -3.02 8.37
C SER A 42 -16.88 -3.49 6.96
N SER A 43 -16.91 -4.80 6.77
CA SER A 43 -16.62 -5.39 5.47
C SER A 43 -17.75 -5.12 4.47
N LEU A 44 -18.98 -4.92 4.95
CA LEU A 44 -20.14 -4.63 4.10
C LEU A 44 -20.12 -3.19 3.58
N ASN A 45 -19.83 -2.22 4.45
CA ASN A 45 -19.85 -0.80 4.07
C ASN A 45 -18.49 -0.33 3.54
N GLY A 46 -17.42 -1.13 3.71
CA GLY A 46 -16.06 -0.71 3.39
C GLY A 46 -15.61 0.46 4.25
N ILE A 47 -15.89 0.39 5.55
CA ILE A 47 -15.52 1.45 6.51
C ILE A 47 -14.59 0.87 7.56
N ILE A 48 -13.50 1.59 7.83
CA ILE A 48 -12.57 1.28 8.92
C ILE A 48 -12.83 2.29 10.04
N TYR A 49 -13.22 1.83 11.22
CA TYR A 49 -13.39 2.66 12.41
C TYR A 49 -12.18 2.53 13.32
N ALA A 50 -11.76 3.64 13.92
CA ALA A 50 -10.72 3.70 14.94
C ALA A 50 -11.31 4.36 16.19
N LEU A 51 -11.63 3.53 17.19
CA LEU A 51 -12.26 3.94 18.44
C LEU A 51 -11.22 4.07 19.54
N ASN A 52 -11.28 5.13 20.34
CA ASN A 52 -10.51 5.22 21.57
C ASN A 52 -11.05 4.24 22.64
N LYS A 53 -10.47 4.25 23.85
CA LYS A 53 -10.87 3.32 24.92
C LYS A 53 -12.33 3.56 25.36
N GLU A 54 -12.73 4.80 25.56
CA GLU A 54 -14.07 5.16 26.01
C GLU A 54 -15.12 4.78 24.95
N GLU A 55 -14.90 5.20 23.70
CA GLU A 55 -15.75 4.86 22.56
C GLU A 55 -15.89 3.34 22.37
N TYR A 56 -14.80 2.59 22.58
CA TYR A 56 -14.81 1.12 22.49
C TYR A 56 -15.60 0.46 23.62
N GLU A 57 -15.46 0.91 24.87
CA GLU A 57 -16.23 0.36 25.99
C GLU A 57 -17.73 0.69 25.84
N SER A 58 -18.06 1.91 25.39
CA SER A 58 -19.43 2.29 25.04
C SER A 58 -19.99 1.45 23.88
N PHE A 59 -19.17 1.17 22.86
CA PHE A 59 -19.53 0.29 21.75
C PHE A 59 -19.80 -1.15 22.22
N LYS A 60 -18.94 -1.68 23.12
CA LYS A 60 -19.00 -3.06 23.60
C LYS A 60 -20.16 -3.31 24.56
N SER A 61 -20.45 -2.35 25.45
CA SER A 61 -21.45 -2.53 26.51
C SER A 61 -22.88 -2.59 25.98
N LYS A 62 -23.14 -2.09 24.76
CA LYS A 62 -24.48 -1.93 24.14
C LYS A 62 -25.51 -1.23 25.06
N LYS A 63 -25.08 -0.68 26.19
CA LYS A 63 -25.89 -0.03 27.23
C LYS A 63 -25.71 1.48 27.08
N THR A 64 -26.83 2.18 26.99
CA THR A 64 -26.97 3.64 27.09
C THR A 64 -25.87 4.42 26.37
N ILE A 65 -25.78 4.22 25.05
CA ILE A 65 -25.09 5.17 24.17
C ILE A 65 -25.85 6.51 24.32
N ASN A 66 -25.18 7.55 24.82
CA ASN A 66 -25.81 8.87 24.90
C ASN A 66 -26.20 9.35 23.48
N GLU A 67 -27.22 10.21 23.39
CA GLU A 67 -27.76 10.66 22.09
C GLU A 67 -26.70 11.31 21.18
N ASN A 68 -25.71 12.00 21.76
CA ASN A 68 -24.61 12.59 20.99
C ASN A 68 -23.72 11.53 20.33
N LEU A 69 -23.32 10.49 21.06
CA LEU A 69 -22.48 9.41 20.54
C LEU A 69 -23.27 8.53 19.56
N LYS A 70 -24.57 8.34 19.80
CA LYS A 70 -25.47 7.66 18.87
C LYS A 70 -25.56 8.41 17.55
N LYS A 71 -25.72 9.73 17.60
CA LYS A 71 -25.67 10.62 16.42
C LYS A 71 -24.34 10.51 15.69
N GLU A 72 -23.21 10.53 16.39
CA GLU A 72 -21.88 10.32 15.77
C GLU A 72 -21.75 8.94 15.11
N PHE A 73 -22.29 7.89 15.72
CA PHE A 73 -22.28 6.55 15.16
C PHE A 73 -23.19 6.39 13.93
N VAL A 74 -24.36 7.02 13.91
CA VAL A 74 -25.21 7.04 12.71
C VAL A 74 -24.53 7.81 11.59
N ASN A 75 -24.02 9.02 11.90
CA ASN A 75 -23.34 9.87 10.93
C ASN A 75 -22.09 9.21 10.32
N SER A 76 -21.40 8.35 11.06
CA SER A 76 -20.24 7.59 10.58
C SER A 76 -20.59 6.30 9.85
N GLY A 77 -21.86 5.90 9.78
CA GLY A 77 -22.32 4.63 9.18
C GLY A 77 -22.08 3.39 10.03
N LEU A 78 -21.69 3.59 11.29
CA LEU A 78 -21.47 2.52 12.26
C LEU A 78 -22.81 1.91 12.68
N PHE A 79 -23.81 2.79 12.81
CA PHE A 79 -25.22 2.45 12.89
C PHE A 79 -25.88 2.76 11.55
N VAL A 80 -26.74 1.85 11.12
CA VAL A 80 -27.50 1.95 9.87
C VAL A 80 -28.98 1.81 10.18
N GLU A 81 -29.83 2.45 9.38
CA GLU A 81 -31.26 2.22 9.46
C GLU A 81 -31.55 0.76 9.08
N GLU A 82 -32.42 0.08 9.84
CA GLU A 82 -32.71 -1.36 9.63
C GLU A 82 -33.19 -1.66 8.20
N THR A 83 -33.90 -0.71 7.58
CA THR A 83 -34.47 -0.81 6.23
C THR A 83 -33.46 -0.54 5.11
N GLU A 84 -32.26 -0.02 5.40
CA GLU A 84 -31.27 0.42 4.40
C GLU A 84 -30.09 -0.53 4.20
N ILE A 85 -30.06 -1.69 4.86
CA ILE A 85 -28.96 -2.66 4.71
C ILE A 85 -28.95 -3.21 3.28
N LYS A 86 -28.03 -2.69 2.46
CA LYS A 86 -27.83 -3.11 1.07
C LYS A 86 -26.63 -4.03 0.96
N TYR A 87 -26.89 -5.27 0.60
CA TYR A 87 -25.83 -6.20 0.24
C TYR A 87 -25.35 -5.93 -1.18
N PRO A 88 -24.03 -6.03 -1.45
CA PRO A 88 -23.54 -5.96 -2.81
C PRO A 88 -24.19 -7.08 -3.61
N ASP A 89 -24.89 -6.69 -4.67
CA ASP A 89 -25.56 -7.61 -5.58
C ASP A 89 -25.23 -7.20 -7.02
N TYR A 90 -24.19 -7.83 -7.56
CA TYR A 90 -23.79 -7.60 -8.94
C TYR A 90 -24.70 -8.32 -9.94
N SER A 91 -25.72 -9.08 -9.49
CA SER A 91 -26.74 -9.60 -10.41
C SER A 91 -27.64 -8.50 -10.97
N LYS A 92 -27.85 -7.40 -10.22
CA LYS A 92 -28.63 -6.23 -10.66
C LYS A 92 -27.82 -5.22 -11.46
N ASN A 93 -26.53 -5.09 -11.18
CA ASN A 93 -25.66 -4.13 -11.88
C ASN A 93 -24.86 -4.75 -13.03
N GLY A 94 -24.80 -6.09 -13.09
CA GLY A 94 -23.95 -6.84 -14.00
C GLY A 94 -22.47 -6.53 -13.77
N LEU A 95 -21.59 -7.51 -13.88
CA LEU A 95 -20.27 -7.17 -14.39
C LEU A 95 -20.47 -6.92 -15.89
N LYS A 96 -20.69 -5.65 -16.21
CA LYS A 96 -20.67 -5.11 -17.58
C LYS A 96 -19.24 -5.20 -18.12
N THR A 97 -18.64 -6.38 -18.13
CA THR A 97 -17.34 -6.56 -18.75
C THR A 97 -17.56 -6.48 -20.25
N SER A 98 -17.19 -5.33 -20.83
CA SER A 98 -17.00 -5.18 -22.27
C SER A 98 -15.67 -5.76 -22.73
N THR A 99 -14.89 -6.34 -21.81
CA THR A 99 -13.59 -6.93 -22.08
C THR A 99 -13.69 -8.41 -22.43
N ILE A 100 -13.15 -8.78 -23.59
CA ILE A 100 -12.83 -10.16 -23.96
C ILE A 100 -11.32 -10.33 -24.02
N THR A 101 -10.84 -11.49 -23.60
CA THR A 101 -9.42 -11.86 -23.67
C THR A 101 -9.22 -12.88 -24.80
N ILE A 102 -8.24 -12.69 -25.66
CA ILE A 102 -7.90 -13.63 -26.73
C ILE A 102 -6.48 -14.12 -26.49
N PHE A 103 -6.24 -15.43 -26.63
CA PHE A 103 -4.90 -16.00 -26.55
C PHE A 103 -4.40 -16.25 -27.96
N PRO A 104 -3.53 -15.39 -28.49
CA PRO A 104 -3.03 -15.56 -29.85
C PRO A 104 -2.27 -16.87 -30.00
N THR A 105 -1.57 -17.29 -28.95
CA THR A 105 -0.74 -18.50 -28.94
C THR A 105 -0.42 -18.97 -27.51
N ASN A 106 0.08 -20.21 -27.38
CA ASN A 106 0.77 -20.70 -26.19
C ASN A 106 2.30 -20.64 -26.29
N GLU A 107 2.86 -20.19 -27.41
CA GLU A 107 4.29 -19.99 -27.58
C GLU A 107 4.79 -18.85 -26.69
N CYS A 108 6.03 -18.96 -26.19
CA CYS A 108 6.69 -17.91 -25.44
C CYS A 108 8.19 -17.93 -25.73
N ASN A 109 8.80 -16.76 -25.92
CA ASN A 109 10.24 -16.58 -26.11
C ASN A 109 11.03 -16.57 -24.78
N LEU A 110 10.34 -16.51 -23.63
CA LEU A 110 10.93 -16.66 -22.30
C LEU A 110 10.64 -18.04 -21.69
N LYS A 111 11.45 -18.41 -20.70
CA LYS A 111 11.24 -19.59 -19.85
C LYS A 111 11.23 -19.19 -18.37
N CYS A 112 10.37 -18.23 -18.01
CA CYS A 112 10.28 -17.74 -16.63
C CYS A 112 10.10 -18.88 -15.63
N VAL A 113 10.91 -18.88 -14.57
CA VAL A 113 11.04 -20.01 -13.63
C VAL A 113 9.75 -20.29 -12.86
N TYR A 114 8.93 -19.25 -12.65
CA TYR A 114 7.66 -19.32 -11.92
C TYR A 114 6.42 -19.39 -12.82
N CYS A 115 6.58 -19.49 -14.15
CA CYS A 115 5.47 -19.32 -15.08
C CYS A 115 4.33 -20.30 -14.77
N TYR A 116 3.14 -19.73 -14.51
CA TYR A 116 1.96 -20.54 -14.23
C TYR A 116 1.50 -21.33 -15.46
N GLY A 117 1.75 -20.81 -16.68
CA GLY A 117 1.18 -21.30 -17.93
C GLY A 117 2.07 -22.24 -18.74
N TRP A 118 3.27 -22.58 -18.25
CA TRP A 118 4.26 -23.36 -19.00
C TRP A 118 4.49 -22.85 -20.43
N GLY A 119 4.48 -21.52 -20.61
CA GLY A 119 4.55 -20.88 -21.93
C GLY A 119 5.70 -21.43 -22.77
N GLY A 120 5.36 -21.93 -23.96
CA GLY A 120 6.28 -22.54 -24.91
C GLY A 120 6.77 -23.96 -24.59
N ASP A 121 6.27 -24.64 -23.56
CA ASP A 121 6.71 -26.00 -23.20
C ASP A 121 5.88 -27.11 -23.87
N PHE A 122 4.69 -26.80 -24.34
CA PHE A 122 3.82 -27.72 -25.08
C PHE A 122 3.91 -27.49 -26.59
N LYS A 123 3.18 -28.31 -27.38
CA LYS A 123 3.04 -28.10 -28.83
C LYS A 123 2.55 -26.67 -29.08
N LYS A 124 3.36 -25.92 -29.81
CA LYS A 124 3.09 -24.53 -30.16
C LYS A 124 1.89 -24.46 -31.10
N VAL A 125 0.88 -23.70 -30.71
CA VAL A 125 -0.36 -23.52 -31.46
C VAL A 125 -0.69 -22.04 -31.47
N LYS A 126 -1.13 -21.55 -32.62
CA LYS A 126 -1.65 -20.21 -32.83
C LYS A 126 -3.14 -20.30 -33.06
N ILE A 127 -3.87 -19.28 -32.64
CA ILE A 127 -5.31 -19.22 -32.84
C ILE A 127 -5.63 -19.08 -34.33
N ASP A 128 -6.62 -19.85 -34.78
CA ASP A 128 -7.18 -19.66 -36.11
C ASP A 128 -8.00 -18.36 -36.17
N PHE A 129 -7.76 -17.56 -37.21
CA PHE A 129 -8.42 -16.26 -37.35
C PHE A 129 -9.95 -16.38 -37.50
N GLU A 130 -10.45 -17.37 -38.24
CA GLU A 130 -11.90 -17.55 -38.41
C GLU A 130 -12.57 -17.96 -37.10
N ILE A 131 -11.88 -18.75 -36.27
CA ILE A 131 -12.35 -19.08 -34.91
C ILE A 131 -12.40 -17.81 -34.04
N ALA A 132 -11.36 -16.97 -34.06
CA ALA A 132 -11.32 -15.72 -33.30
C ALA A 132 -12.41 -14.74 -33.75
N LYS A 133 -12.57 -14.58 -35.06
CA LYS A 133 -13.61 -13.77 -35.69
C LYS A 133 -15.00 -14.24 -35.27
N LYS A 134 -15.29 -15.54 -35.37
CA LYS A 134 -16.57 -16.12 -34.97
C LYS A 134 -16.86 -15.93 -33.48
N PHE A 135 -15.84 -16.01 -32.63
CA PHE A 135 -16.00 -15.73 -31.20
C PHE A 135 -16.38 -14.28 -30.92
N ILE A 136 -15.71 -13.33 -31.59
CA ILE A 136 -16.00 -11.89 -31.49
C ILE A 136 -17.43 -11.60 -31.95
N ASP A 137 -17.85 -12.23 -33.05
CA ASP A 137 -19.22 -12.09 -33.59
C ASP A 137 -20.26 -12.63 -32.61
N ASN A 138 -20.05 -13.84 -32.10
CA ASN A 138 -20.96 -14.45 -31.13
C ASN A 138 -21.01 -13.70 -29.80
N TYR A 139 -19.89 -13.11 -29.36
CA TYR A 139 -19.85 -12.34 -28.13
C TYR A 139 -20.84 -11.17 -28.17
N LEU A 140 -21.04 -10.54 -29.33
CA LEU A 140 -22.09 -9.54 -29.47
C LEU A 140 -23.48 -10.13 -29.33
N ASP A 141 -23.74 -11.24 -30.03
CA ASP A 141 -25.04 -11.90 -30.04
C ASP A 141 -25.45 -12.34 -28.64
N TRP A 142 -24.51 -12.89 -27.87
CA TRP A 142 -24.72 -13.27 -26.46
C TRP A 142 -24.98 -12.08 -25.54
N ASN A 143 -24.74 -10.86 -26.00
CA ASN A 143 -24.82 -9.63 -25.22
C ASN A 143 -25.75 -8.58 -25.83
N LYS A 144 -26.62 -8.95 -26.79
CA LYS A 144 -27.58 -8.05 -27.46
C LYS A 144 -28.54 -7.34 -26.51
N GLU A 145 -28.88 -7.96 -25.38
CA GLU A 145 -29.73 -7.36 -24.34
C GLU A 145 -29.00 -6.31 -23.49
N ARG A 146 -27.68 -6.15 -23.66
CA ARG A 146 -26.92 -5.11 -22.97
C ARG A 146 -27.08 -3.79 -23.73
N THR A 147 -27.62 -2.76 -23.09
CA THR A 147 -27.38 -1.37 -23.51
C THR A 147 -25.87 -1.09 -23.34
N VAL A 148 -25.09 -1.36 -24.38
CA VAL A 148 -23.65 -1.16 -24.35
C VAL A 148 -23.36 0.32 -24.57
N THR A 149 -23.33 1.10 -23.48
CA THR A 149 -22.87 2.49 -23.52
C THR A 149 -21.35 2.58 -23.74
N GLU A 150 -20.62 1.51 -23.39
CA GLU A 150 -19.16 1.43 -23.39
C GLU A 150 -18.59 0.69 -24.61
N PRO A 151 -17.41 1.05 -25.14
CA PRO A 151 -16.79 0.28 -26.21
C PRO A 151 -16.35 -1.13 -25.77
N ILE A 152 -16.30 -2.05 -26.74
CA ILE A 152 -15.70 -3.39 -26.57
C ILE A 152 -14.20 -3.22 -26.32
N LYS A 153 -13.68 -3.98 -25.36
CA LYS A 153 -12.26 -4.01 -25.02
C LYS A 153 -11.71 -5.38 -25.37
N ILE A 154 -10.61 -5.42 -26.11
CA ILE A 154 -9.95 -6.69 -26.45
C ILE A 154 -8.59 -6.72 -25.77
N GLU A 155 -8.43 -7.69 -24.87
CA GLU A 155 -7.17 -7.95 -24.20
C GLU A 155 -6.46 -9.14 -24.86
N PHE A 156 -5.21 -8.94 -25.25
CA PHE A 156 -4.33 -10.02 -25.67
C PHE A 156 -3.49 -10.47 -24.47
N HIS A 157 -3.72 -11.71 -24.03
CA HIS A 157 -3.08 -12.35 -22.88
C HIS A 157 -3.02 -13.87 -23.14
N GLY A 158 -2.49 -14.68 -22.22
CA GLY A 158 -2.71 -16.12 -22.27
C GLY A 158 -1.77 -16.90 -21.35
N ILE A 159 -1.50 -18.16 -21.75
CA ILE A 159 -0.49 -19.02 -21.12
C ILE A 159 0.91 -18.87 -21.76
N GLY A 160 1.00 -18.18 -22.90
CA GLY A 160 2.24 -17.85 -23.62
C GLY A 160 2.49 -16.33 -23.69
N GLU A 161 3.40 -15.93 -24.58
CA GLU A 161 3.65 -14.53 -24.94
C GLU A 161 2.77 -14.14 -26.14
N PRO A 162 1.80 -13.21 -25.97
CA PRO A 162 0.88 -12.87 -27.05
C PRO A 162 1.57 -12.41 -28.34
N THR A 163 2.70 -11.71 -28.25
CA THR A 163 3.42 -11.19 -29.43
C THR A 163 4.06 -12.27 -30.30
N MET A 164 4.18 -13.51 -29.81
CA MET A 164 4.56 -14.66 -30.65
C MET A 164 3.44 -15.03 -31.67
N GLY A 165 2.20 -14.61 -31.40
CA GLY A 165 1.05 -14.69 -32.31
C GLY A 165 0.76 -13.37 -33.05
N PHE A 166 1.79 -12.59 -33.37
CA PHE A 166 1.64 -11.25 -33.95
C PHE A 166 0.81 -11.22 -35.25
N SER A 167 0.98 -12.21 -36.12
CA SER A 167 0.19 -12.34 -37.36
C SER A 167 -1.31 -12.46 -37.08
N GLU A 168 -1.68 -13.18 -36.02
CA GLU A 168 -3.06 -13.37 -35.61
C GLU A 168 -3.61 -12.09 -34.97
N ILE A 169 -2.82 -11.42 -34.12
CA ILE A 169 -3.17 -10.12 -33.53
C ILE A 169 -3.49 -9.11 -34.62
N LYS A 170 -2.66 -8.98 -35.67
CA LYS A 170 -2.90 -8.04 -36.77
C LYS A 170 -4.27 -8.24 -37.42
N LYS A 171 -4.56 -9.47 -37.86
CA LYS A 171 -5.83 -9.81 -38.50
C LYS A 171 -7.03 -9.52 -37.58
N ILE A 172 -6.91 -9.85 -36.30
CA ILE A 172 -7.97 -9.60 -35.30
C ILE A 172 -8.18 -8.09 -35.12
N VAL A 173 -7.12 -7.29 -34.98
CA VAL A 173 -7.22 -5.83 -34.81
C VAL A 173 -7.84 -5.18 -36.05
N GLU A 174 -7.40 -5.57 -37.25
CA GLU A 174 -7.96 -5.08 -38.51
C GLU A 174 -9.46 -5.36 -38.60
N TYR A 175 -9.86 -6.61 -38.35
CA TYR A 175 -11.26 -7.01 -38.32
C TYR A 175 -12.08 -6.20 -37.30
N VAL A 176 -11.56 -6.07 -36.08
CA VAL A 176 -12.25 -5.39 -34.98
C VAL A 176 -12.36 -3.89 -35.23
N LYS A 177 -11.34 -3.23 -35.78
CA LYS A 177 -11.42 -1.80 -36.10
C LYS A 177 -12.44 -1.52 -37.20
N LEU A 178 -12.50 -2.38 -38.21
CA LEU A 178 -13.50 -2.27 -39.28
C LEU A 178 -14.92 -2.41 -38.75
N LYS A 179 -15.16 -3.37 -37.86
CA LYS A 179 -16.50 -3.67 -37.34
C LYS A 179 -16.90 -2.84 -36.12
N PHE A 180 -15.92 -2.42 -35.32
CA PHE A 180 -16.05 -1.72 -34.04
C PHE A 180 -15.05 -0.57 -33.93
N PRO A 181 -15.29 0.57 -34.60
CA PRO A 181 -14.33 1.68 -34.65
C PRO A 181 -13.94 2.26 -33.28
N ARG A 182 -14.78 2.10 -32.26
CA ARG A 182 -14.52 2.57 -30.89
C ARG A 182 -13.82 1.53 -30.00
N ALA A 183 -13.56 0.32 -30.49
CA ALA A 183 -12.95 -0.73 -29.68
C ALA A 183 -11.56 -0.33 -29.19
N THR A 184 -11.22 -0.73 -27.96
CA THR A 184 -9.91 -0.47 -27.37
C THR A 184 -9.12 -1.76 -27.20
N PHE A 185 -7.81 -1.71 -27.37
CA PHE A 185 -6.94 -2.87 -27.26
C PHE A 185 -6.00 -2.75 -26.07
N SER A 186 -5.73 -3.86 -25.41
CA SER A 186 -4.70 -3.97 -24.39
C SER A 186 -3.89 -5.25 -24.57
N ILE A 187 -2.64 -5.25 -24.14
CA ILE A 187 -1.77 -6.42 -24.22
C ILE A 187 -0.93 -6.54 -22.94
N GLN A 188 -0.82 -7.76 -22.42
CA GLN A 188 0.18 -8.09 -21.41
C GLN A 188 1.32 -8.84 -22.07
N THR A 189 2.49 -8.22 -22.13
CA THR A 189 3.69 -8.78 -22.75
C THR A 189 4.83 -8.88 -21.74
N ASN A 190 5.79 -9.76 -22.02
CA ASN A 190 7.04 -9.86 -21.29
C ASN A 190 8.05 -8.73 -21.61
N GLY A 191 7.79 -7.92 -22.64
CA GLY A 191 8.58 -6.75 -22.97
C GLY A 191 9.78 -7.01 -23.89
N ILE A 192 9.97 -8.22 -24.40
CA ILE A 192 10.89 -8.49 -25.51
C ILE A 192 10.14 -8.20 -26.81
N LEU A 193 10.25 -6.96 -27.29
CA LEU A 193 9.58 -6.47 -28.49
C LEU A 193 10.62 -6.01 -29.51
N ASN A 194 10.38 -6.30 -30.79
CA ASN A 194 11.09 -5.64 -31.88
C ASN A 194 10.32 -4.39 -32.34
N ASP A 195 10.97 -3.56 -33.16
CA ASP A 195 10.39 -2.28 -33.61
C ASP A 195 9.10 -2.45 -34.39
N THR A 196 8.99 -3.50 -35.23
CA THR A 196 7.76 -3.78 -35.99
C THR A 196 6.57 -4.03 -35.09
N ILE A 197 6.74 -4.81 -34.02
CA ILE A 197 5.66 -5.11 -33.07
C ILE A 197 5.38 -3.88 -32.22
N LEU A 198 6.41 -3.21 -31.72
CA LEU A 198 6.29 -2.02 -30.89
C LEU A 198 5.51 -0.92 -31.60
N ASN A 199 5.92 -0.57 -32.82
CA ASN A 199 5.25 0.46 -33.64
C ASN A 199 3.79 0.08 -33.91
N PHE A 200 3.52 -1.18 -34.26
CA PHE A 200 2.13 -1.64 -34.44
C PHE A 200 1.28 -1.43 -33.18
N LEU A 201 1.80 -1.73 -31.99
CA LEU A 201 1.06 -1.54 -30.74
C LEU A 201 0.81 -0.04 -30.46
N ILE A 202 1.80 0.82 -30.72
CA ILE A 202 1.70 2.27 -30.56
C ILE A 202 0.68 2.86 -31.53
N ASP A 203 0.81 2.57 -32.84
CA ASP A 203 -0.05 3.07 -33.91
C ASP A 203 -1.52 2.65 -33.72
N ASN A 204 -1.75 1.52 -33.06
CA ASN A 204 -3.08 1.02 -32.74
C ASN A 204 -3.59 1.43 -31.36
N GLY A 205 -2.86 2.28 -30.63
CA GLY A 205 -3.29 2.83 -29.34
C GLY A 205 -3.43 1.80 -28.23
N PHE A 206 -2.60 0.75 -28.23
CA PHE A 206 -2.68 -0.30 -27.23
C PHE A 206 -2.34 0.21 -25.82
N ILE A 207 -3.10 -0.26 -24.83
CA ILE A 207 -2.66 -0.21 -23.43
C ILE A 207 -1.67 -1.36 -23.22
N ILE A 208 -0.39 -1.03 -23.00
CA ILE A 208 0.70 -2.01 -22.89
C ILE A 208 1.07 -2.24 -21.42
N GLY A 209 0.85 -3.46 -20.95
CA GLY A 209 1.35 -3.95 -19.67
C GLY A 209 2.64 -4.75 -19.87
N LEU A 210 3.72 -4.35 -19.19
CA LEU A 210 5.00 -5.06 -19.20
C LEU A 210 5.14 -5.93 -17.96
N SER A 211 5.74 -7.10 -18.11
CA SER A 211 6.12 -7.95 -16.98
C SER A 211 7.61 -7.84 -16.68
N VAL A 212 7.96 -7.12 -15.62
CA VAL A 212 9.36 -6.80 -15.25
C VAL A 212 9.49 -6.94 -13.74
N ASP A 213 10.42 -7.77 -13.28
CA ASP A 213 10.54 -8.13 -11.87
C ASP A 213 11.53 -7.26 -11.08
N GLY A 214 12.35 -6.45 -11.77
CA GLY A 214 13.30 -5.54 -11.12
C GLY A 214 14.64 -5.45 -11.84
N PRO A 215 15.73 -5.13 -11.12
CA PRO A 215 17.09 -5.06 -11.65
C PRO A 215 17.52 -6.33 -12.41
N PRO A 216 18.54 -6.25 -13.30
CA PRO A 216 19.01 -7.36 -14.12
C PRO A 216 19.22 -8.66 -13.35
N TYR A 217 19.89 -8.62 -12.20
CA TYR A 217 20.17 -9.80 -11.39
C TYR A 217 18.91 -10.49 -10.82
N ILE A 218 17.75 -9.81 -10.78
CA ILE A 218 16.44 -10.41 -10.44
C ILE A 218 15.72 -10.84 -11.72
N GLN A 219 15.61 -9.94 -12.69
CA GLN A 219 14.90 -10.15 -13.95
C GLN A 219 15.46 -11.34 -14.71
N ASP A 220 16.78 -11.44 -14.86
CA ASP A 220 17.44 -12.46 -15.68
C ASP A 220 17.36 -13.85 -15.05
N ILE A 221 17.33 -13.92 -13.71
CA ILE A 221 17.12 -15.18 -12.98
C ILE A 221 15.67 -15.62 -13.05
N GLN A 222 14.72 -14.70 -12.82
CA GLN A 222 13.30 -15.06 -12.78
C GLN A 222 12.70 -15.26 -14.18
N ARG A 223 13.21 -14.54 -15.18
CA ARG A 223 12.67 -14.42 -16.54
C ARG A 223 13.76 -14.61 -17.61
N PRO A 224 14.53 -15.72 -17.60
CA PRO A 224 15.52 -15.99 -18.63
C PRO A 224 14.85 -16.25 -19.98
N THR A 225 15.56 -16.00 -21.08
CA THR A 225 15.13 -16.46 -22.40
C THR A 225 15.12 -18.00 -22.45
N ARG A 226 14.51 -18.59 -23.48
CA ARG A 226 14.55 -20.06 -23.64
C ARG A 226 15.97 -20.63 -23.82
N ASN A 227 16.92 -19.79 -24.23
CA ASN A 227 18.34 -20.15 -24.37
C ASN A 227 19.17 -19.76 -23.13
N ASN A 228 18.52 -19.45 -22.01
CA ASN A 228 19.15 -19.03 -20.74
C ASN A 228 19.99 -17.74 -20.83
N THR A 229 19.73 -16.88 -21.81
CA THR A 229 20.36 -15.56 -21.88
C THR A 229 19.58 -14.54 -21.05
N PRO A 230 20.21 -13.44 -20.60
CA PRO A 230 19.54 -12.30 -19.97
C PRO A 230 18.38 -11.74 -20.81
N SER A 231 17.33 -11.24 -20.14
CA SER A 231 16.19 -10.55 -20.77
C SER A 231 16.09 -9.07 -20.38
N SER A 232 16.80 -8.65 -19.33
CA SER A 232 16.78 -7.29 -18.77
C SER A 232 17.09 -6.20 -19.79
N SER A 233 18.20 -6.32 -20.51
CA SER A 233 18.64 -5.30 -21.49
C SER A 233 17.60 -5.01 -22.56
N ILE A 234 16.98 -6.05 -23.11
CA ILE A 234 15.96 -5.91 -24.16
C ILE A 234 14.69 -5.27 -23.60
N VAL A 235 14.31 -5.64 -22.38
CA VAL A 235 13.12 -5.07 -21.73
C VAL A 235 13.34 -3.60 -21.37
N GLU A 236 14.55 -3.23 -20.95
CA GLU A 236 14.93 -1.84 -20.70
C GLU A 236 14.87 -0.98 -21.96
N GLU A 237 15.37 -1.51 -23.08
CA GLU A 237 15.26 -0.86 -24.40
C GLU A 237 13.79 -0.65 -24.80
N THR A 238 12.93 -1.66 -24.60
CA THR A 238 11.48 -1.52 -24.84
C THR A 238 10.86 -0.44 -23.96
N ILE A 239 11.23 -0.36 -22.68
CA ILE A 239 10.74 0.70 -21.77
C ILE A 239 11.18 2.07 -22.26
N GLN A 240 12.45 2.20 -22.67
CA GLN A 240 12.98 3.45 -23.21
C GLN A 240 12.21 3.89 -24.45
N LYS A 241 12.04 3.01 -25.45
CA LYS A 241 11.32 3.34 -26.69
C LYS A 241 9.86 3.71 -26.44
N LEU A 242 9.18 3.03 -25.51
CA LEU A 242 7.81 3.40 -25.13
C LEU A 242 7.75 4.82 -24.53
N ARG A 243 8.75 5.19 -23.72
CA ARG A 243 8.82 6.54 -23.14
C ARG A 243 9.12 7.61 -24.17
N GLU A 244 10.04 7.35 -25.09
CA GLU A 244 10.37 8.27 -26.19
C GLU A 244 9.13 8.56 -27.06
N ASN A 245 8.19 7.62 -27.13
CA ASN A 245 6.89 7.77 -27.80
C ASN A 245 5.77 8.28 -26.86
N ASN A 246 6.09 8.81 -25.69
CA ASN A 246 5.14 9.31 -24.67
C ASN A 246 4.09 8.28 -24.21
N ILE A 247 4.39 6.98 -24.31
CA ILE A 247 3.49 5.93 -23.86
C ILE A 247 3.73 5.66 -22.37
N ARG A 248 2.65 5.75 -21.59
CA ARG A 248 2.70 5.45 -20.16
C ARG A 248 2.93 3.95 -19.93
N VAL A 249 4.10 3.62 -19.37
CA VAL A 249 4.46 2.25 -19.03
C VAL A 249 3.83 1.81 -17.70
N ALA A 250 3.13 0.67 -17.73
CA ALA A 250 2.67 -0.03 -16.55
C ALA A 250 3.39 -1.39 -16.40
N VAL A 251 4.01 -1.62 -15.25
CA VAL A 251 4.78 -2.83 -14.95
C VAL A 251 4.04 -3.70 -13.94
N ARG A 252 4.04 -5.02 -14.19
CA ARG A 252 3.69 -6.05 -13.21
C ARG A 252 4.94 -6.79 -12.74
N VAL A 253 5.10 -6.89 -11.42
CA VAL A 253 6.21 -7.57 -10.74
C VAL A 253 5.68 -8.81 -10.02
N THR A 254 6.35 -9.95 -10.18
CA THR A 254 6.09 -11.17 -9.40
C THR A 254 7.13 -11.33 -8.31
N VAL A 255 6.69 -11.27 -7.05
CA VAL A 255 7.58 -11.39 -5.88
C VAL A 255 7.59 -12.83 -5.37
N SER A 256 8.73 -13.51 -5.56
CA SER A 256 9.05 -14.79 -4.93
C SER A 256 9.57 -14.61 -3.51
N LYS A 257 9.68 -15.72 -2.76
CA LYS A 257 10.30 -15.74 -1.43
C LYS A 257 11.73 -15.18 -1.45
N LYS A 258 12.50 -15.45 -2.50
CA LYS A 258 13.90 -14.97 -2.59
C LYS A 258 14.02 -13.45 -2.65
N ILE A 259 13.06 -12.75 -3.26
CA ILE A 259 13.11 -11.30 -3.49
C ILE A 259 12.13 -10.49 -2.62
N GLU A 260 11.47 -11.11 -1.65
CA GLU A 260 10.46 -10.44 -0.79
C GLU A 260 11.00 -9.26 0.02
N ASN A 261 12.31 -9.26 0.31
CA ASN A 261 13.01 -8.16 0.99
C ASN A 261 13.59 -7.10 0.03
N LYS A 262 13.35 -7.24 -1.28
CA LYS A 262 13.92 -6.38 -2.32
C LYS A 262 12.90 -5.45 -2.98
N MET A 263 11.65 -5.41 -2.50
CA MET A 263 10.59 -4.57 -3.11
C MET A 263 10.95 -3.10 -3.23
N LEU A 264 11.65 -2.54 -2.23
CA LEU A 264 12.09 -1.14 -2.29
C LEU A 264 13.15 -0.93 -3.37
N GLU A 265 14.11 -1.84 -3.48
CA GLU A 265 15.14 -1.82 -4.53
C GLU A 265 14.49 -1.95 -5.93
N ILE A 266 13.48 -2.80 -6.07
CA ILE A 266 12.68 -2.95 -7.29
C ILE A 266 11.94 -1.65 -7.62
N LEU A 267 11.32 -0.99 -6.64
CA LEU A 267 10.66 0.31 -6.82
C LEU A 267 11.66 1.38 -7.30
N GLU A 268 12.80 1.51 -6.62
CA GLU A 268 13.84 2.49 -6.97
C GLU A 268 14.43 2.24 -8.36
N TYR A 269 14.59 0.98 -8.72
CA TYR A 269 15.04 0.57 -10.04
C TYR A 269 14.04 0.96 -11.13
N LEU A 270 12.78 0.53 -11.01
CA LEU A 270 11.75 0.82 -11.99
C LEU A 270 11.46 2.32 -12.09
N ARG A 271 11.59 3.07 -10.99
CA ARG A 271 11.52 4.54 -10.99
C ARG A 271 12.64 5.18 -11.81
N ARG A 272 13.87 4.66 -11.76
CA ARG A 272 14.99 5.16 -12.58
C ARG A 272 14.77 4.92 -14.07
N LEU A 273 14.06 3.85 -14.41
CA LEU A 273 13.53 3.61 -15.75
C LEU A 273 12.26 4.43 -16.07
N ASP A 274 11.88 5.36 -15.18
CA ASP A 274 10.72 6.26 -15.28
C ASP A 274 9.36 5.56 -15.40
N VAL A 275 9.26 4.34 -14.85
CA VAL A 275 7.99 3.63 -14.75
C VAL A 275 7.10 4.32 -13.71
N LYS A 276 5.92 4.78 -14.13
CA LYS A 276 4.96 5.51 -13.28
C LYS A 276 3.86 4.65 -12.67
N SER A 277 3.74 3.39 -13.09
CA SER A 277 2.72 2.47 -12.57
C SER A 277 3.31 1.09 -12.35
N ILE A 278 3.33 0.64 -11.09
CA ILE A 278 3.91 -0.64 -10.66
C ILE A 278 2.84 -1.41 -9.89
N LYS A 279 2.55 -2.63 -10.34
CA LYS A 279 1.67 -3.56 -9.62
C LYS A 279 2.48 -4.78 -9.18
N ILE A 280 2.58 -4.98 -7.87
CA ILE A 280 3.26 -6.13 -7.29
C ILE A 280 2.24 -7.20 -6.91
N ALA A 281 2.53 -8.44 -7.29
CA ALA A 281 1.80 -9.62 -6.84
C ALA A 281 2.76 -10.61 -6.15
N PRO A 282 2.36 -11.24 -5.04
CA PRO A 282 3.09 -12.38 -4.50
C PRO A 282 2.98 -13.55 -5.48
N LEU A 283 4.10 -14.24 -5.67
CA LEU A 283 4.16 -15.49 -6.42
C LEU A 283 3.13 -16.48 -5.86
N SER A 284 2.49 -17.23 -6.76
CA SER A 284 1.59 -18.32 -6.39
C SER A 284 2.20 -19.64 -6.82
N ASN A 285 2.07 -20.65 -5.97
CA ASN A 285 2.73 -21.94 -6.16
C ASN A 285 1.94 -22.83 -7.16
N ILE A 286 1.93 -22.43 -8.43
CA ILE A 286 1.28 -23.12 -9.54
C ILE A 286 2.22 -23.16 -10.76
N GLY A 287 1.89 -23.99 -11.76
CA GLY A 287 2.71 -24.11 -12.96
C GLY A 287 4.10 -24.68 -12.66
N ARG A 288 5.15 -24.05 -13.22
CA ARG A 288 6.56 -24.46 -13.03
C ARG A 288 7.03 -24.43 -11.57
N CYS A 289 6.32 -23.74 -10.68
CA CYS A 289 6.66 -23.70 -9.24
C CYS A 289 6.47 -25.06 -8.56
N GLY A 290 5.52 -25.88 -9.01
CA GLY A 290 5.08 -27.09 -8.30
C GLY A 290 6.14 -28.19 -8.16
N ASN A 291 7.22 -28.16 -8.96
CA ASN A 291 8.23 -29.23 -9.01
C ASN A 291 9.62 -28.81 -8.51
N ASN A 292 9.78 -27.61 -7.93
CA ASN A 292 11.11 -27.03 -7.70
C ASN A 292 11.27 -26.45 -6.27
N ILE A 293 12.42 -26.74 -5.65
CA ILE A 293 12.74 -26.44 -4.25
C ILE A 293 13.41 -25.05 -4.10
N SER A 294 13.77 -24.38 -5.19
CA SER A 294 14.40 -23.07 -5.16
C SER A 294 13.50 -21.99 -4.54
N ASP A 295 14.06 -21.09 -3.72
CA ASP A 295 13.30 -19.98 -3.14
C ASP A 295 12.81 -18.96 -4.19
N TYR A 296 13.37 -18.98 -5.42
CA TYR A 296 12.88 -18.18 -6.55
C TYR A 296 11.52 -18.62 -7.08
N VAL A 297 11.05 -19.82 -6.71
CA VAL A 297 9.75 -20.37 -7.12
C VAL A 297 8.83 -20.65 -5.94
N LYS A 298 9.20 -20.19 -4.74
CA LYS A 298 8.37 -20.29 -3.54
C LYS A 298 7.57 -19.00 -3.30
N GLN A 299 6.37 -19.18 -2.76
CA GLN A 299 5.54 -18.08 -2.31
C GLN A 299 6.23 -17.33 -1.15
N PRO A 300 6.18 -15.98 -1.14
CA PRO A 300 6.77 -15.19 -0.06
C PRO A 300 6.03 -15.37 1.26
N ASN A 301 6.72 -15.12 2.37
CA ASN A 301 6.11 -15.07 3.69
C ASN A 301 5.16 -13.86 3.78
N SER A 302 3.93 -14.08 4.25
CA SER A 302 2.91 -13.03 4.31
C SER A 302 3.33 -11.80 5.13
N ARG A 303 4.00 -11.99 6.28
CA ARG A 303 4.46 -10.90 7.16
C ARG A 303 5.62 -10.13 6.54
N VAL A 304 6.55 -10.83 5.90
CA VAL A 304 7.69 -10.19 5.23
C VAL A 304 7.23 -9.43 3.99
N PHE A 305 6.36 -10.04 3.18
CA PHE A 305 5.75 -9.41 2.01
C PHE A 305 5.05 -8.11 2.40
N ILE A 306 4.12 -8.14 3.36
CA ILE A 306 3.35 -6.93 3.70
C ILE A 306 4.23 -5.84 4.30
N LYS A 307 5.22 -6.19 5.13
CA LYS A 307 6.16 -5.22 5.71
C LYS A 307 6.91 -4.45 4.60
N ASN A 308 7.48 -5.17 3.63
CA ASN A 308 8.23 -4.56 2.55
C ASN A 308 7.33 -3.84 1.54
N PHE A 309 6.11 -4.35 1.31
CA PHE A 309 5.11 -3.69 0.49
C PHE A 309 4.73 -2.33 1.06
N LEU A 310 4.43 -2.24 2.36
CA LEU A 310 4.05 -0.98 3.02
C LEU A 310 5.18 0.05 2.98
N LYS A 311 6.43 -0.39 3.25
CA LYS A 311 7.60 0.49 3.13
C LYS A 311 7.75 1.06 1.72
N SER A 312 7.55 0.22 0.70
CA SER A 312 7.65 0.64 -0.69
C SER A 312 6.48 1.53 -1.11
N LEU A 313 5.28 1.26 -0.59
CA LEU A 313 4.09 2.09 -0.83
C LEU A 313 4.29 3.52 -0.29
N GLU A 314 4.84 3.67 0.92
CA GLU A 314 5.13 4.97 1.51
C GLU A 314 6.11 5.80 0.66
N LEU A 315 7.20 5.18 0.21
CA LEU A 315 8.18 5.84 -0.68
C LEU A 315 7.63 6.09 -2.09
N SER A 316 6.73 5.25 -2.59
CA SER A 316 6.15 5.44 -3.92
C SER A 316 5.30 6.71 -4.02
N ASP A 317 4.62 7.10 -2.93
CA ASP A 317 3.87 8.36 -2.86
C ASP A 317 4.83 9.55 -3.01
N GLU A 318 5.99 9.52 -2.36
CA GLU A 318 7.02 10.57 -2.50
C GLU A 318 7.57 10.65 -3.92
N PHE A 319 7.67 9.51 -4.61
CA PHE A 319 8.15 9.43 -5.98
C PHE A 319 7.08 9.70 -7.03
N SER A 320 5.84 9.96 -6.63
CA SER A 320 4.69 10.07 -7.55
C SER A 320 4.54 8.85 -8.47
N VAL A 321 4.84 7.65 -7.95
CA VAL A 321 4.71 6.38 -8.65
C VAL A 321 3.45 5.67 -8.15
N SER A 322 2.52 5.33 -9.05
CA SER A 322 1.37 4.52 -8.70
C SER A 322 1.81 3.10 -8.36
N TYR A 323 1.96 2.79 -7.08
CA TYR A 323 2.36 1.48 -6.58
C TYR A 323 1.17 0.77 -5.92
N GLY A 324 1.00 -0.52 -6.16
CA GLY A 324 -0.06 -1.26 -5.48
C GLY A 324 -0.02 -2.76 -5.64
N SER A 325 -0.89 -3.44 -4.90
CA SER A 325 -1.07 -4.89 -4.95
C SER A 325 -2.56 -5.22 -4.87
N GLY A 326 -2.94 -6.44 -5.26
CA GLY A 326 -4.29 -6.95 -5.01
C GLY A 326 -4.64 -6.97 -3.51
N ILE A 327 -3.64 -7.00 -2.64
CA ILE A 327 -3.77 -6.93 -1.17
C ILE A 327 -4.30 -5.56 -0.69
N SER A 328 -3.95 -4.48 -1.39
CA SER A 328 -4.36 -3.12 -1.04
C SER A 328 -5.69 -2.72 -1.67
N ASN A 329 -6.33 -3.61 -2.44
CA ASN A 329 -7.67 -3.38 -2.98
C ASN A 329 -8.72 -3.82 -1.95
N LEU A 330 -9.45 -2.85 -1.40
CA LEU A 330 -10.50 -3.07 -0.41
C LEU A 330 -11.90 -2.69 -0.94
N GLU A 331 -12.07 -2.66 -2.24
CA GLU A 331 -13.37 -2.45 -2.88
C GLU A 331 -14.39 -3.50 -2.45
N ILE A 332 -15.62 -3.06 -2.18
CA ILE A 332 -16.71 -3.92 -1.73
C ILE A 332 -17.39 -4.58 -2.92
N LYS A 333 -17.44 -5.91 -2.91
CA LYS A 333 -17.97 -6.73 -3.99
C LYS A 333 -18.55 -8.05 -3.50
N ASP A 334 -19.39 -8.66 -4.32
CA ASP A 334 -20.00 -9.97 -4.04
C ASP A 334 -19.21 -11.15 -4.62
N ARG A 335 -18.19 -10.87 -5.45
CA ARG A 335 -17.32 -11.86 -6.09
C ARG A 335 -15.92 -11.30 -6.33
N HIS A 336 -14.90 -12.15 -6.29
CA HIS A 336 -13.50 -11.72 -6.36
C HIS A 336 -13.10 -11.10 -7.71
N CYS A 337 -13.55 -11.70 -8.82
CA CYS A 337 -13.20 -11.37 -10.20
C CYS A 337 -14.35 -11.74 -11.15
N GLY A 338 -14.19 -11.50 -12.46
CA GLY A 338 -15.21 -11.74 -13.47
C GLY A 338 -15.50 -13.19 -13.84
N VAL A 339 -14.86 -14.19 -13.21
CA VAL A 339 -15.13 -15.61 -13.48
C VAL A 339 -16.63 -15.99 -13.50
N PRO A 340 -17.49 -15.44 -12.61
CA PRO A 340 -18.93 -15.75 -12.62
C PRO A 340 -19.67 -15.17 -13.83
N ASP A 341 -19.04 -14.27 -14.58
CA ASP A 341 -19.60 -13.63 -15.77
C ASP A 341 -19.18 -14.40 -17.03
N PRO A 342 -20.12 -14.87 -17.84
CA PRO A 342 -19.80 -15.67 -19.02
C PRO A 342 -19.13 -14.83 -20.12
N GLY A 343 -18.17 -15.45 -20.83
CA GLY A 343 -17.63 -14.94 -22.09
C GLY A 343 -16.32 -14.16 -21.99
N MET A 344 -15.39 -14.53 -21.11
CA MET A 344 -14.20 -13.72 -20.84
C MET A 344 -12.96 -14.07 -21.67
N ALA A 345 -12.76 -15.31 -22.11
CA ALA A 345 -11.52 -15.67 -22.78
C ALA A 345 -11.66 -16.76 -23.85
N LEU A 346 -10.97 -16.55 -24.97
CA LEU A 346 -10.81 -17.52 -26.06
C LEU A 346 -9.37 -18.03 -26.09
N THR A 347 -9.19 -19.35 -25.99
CA THR A 347 -7.87 -19.98 -26.08
C THR A 347 -7.42 -20.16 -27.52
N HIS A 348 -6.12 -20.35 -27.72
CA HIS A 348 -5.49 -20.62 -29.02
C HIS A 348 -5.98 -21.92 -29.68
N GLU A 349 -6.63 -22.83 -28.94
CA GLU A 349 -7.22 -24.07 -29.46
C GLU A 349 -8.73 -23.95 -29.73
N GLY A 350 -9.32 -22.76 -29.54
CA GLY A 350 -10.76 -22.53 -29.76
C GLY A 350 -11.65 -22.96 -28.58
N TYR A 351 -11.12 -23.04 -27.36
CA TYR A 351 -11.94 -23.21 -26.16
C TYR A 351 -12.36 -21.87 -25.58
N ILE A 352 -13.56 -21.82 -25.02
CA ILE A 352 -14.05 -20.66 -24.26
C ILE A 352 -13.89 -20.95 -22.77
N THR A 353 -13.25 -20.02 -22.08
CA THR A 353 -12.99 -20.11 -20.65
C THR A 353 -13.32 -18.82 -19.90
N SER A 354 -13.62 -18.94 -18.61
CA SER A 354 -13.88 -17.81 -17.71
C SER A 354 -12.62 -17.25 -17.05
N CYS A 355 -11.45 -17.87 -17.25
CA CYS A 355 -10.19 -17.42 -16.65
C CYS A 355 -8.99 -17.82 -17.51
N TYR A 356 -8.01 -16.93 -17.66
CA TYR A 356 -6.78 -17.28 -18.38
C TYR A 356 -5.90 -18.31 -17.67
N GLU A 357 -6.00 -18.43 -16.34
CA GLU A 357 -5.33 -19.50 -15.59
C GLU A 357 -6.05 -20.85 -15.75
N ALA A 358 -7.27 -20.91 -16.27
CA ALA A 358 -7.96 -22.18 -16.47
C ALA A 358 -7.45 -22.98 -17.67
N ALA A 359 -6.87 -22.31 -18.67
CA ALA A 359 -6.29 -22.93 -19.86
C ALA A 359 -4.99 -23.70 -19.58
N ILE A 360 -4.47 -23.62 -18.36
CA ILE A 360 -3.30 -24.37 -17.87
C ILE A 360 -3.57 -25.88 -17.88
N TYR A 361 -4.83 -26.29 -17.70
CA TYR A 361 -5.22 -27.69 -17.65
C TYR A 361 -5.87 -28.06 -18.99
N ASN A 362 -5.31 -29.05 -19.67
CA ASN A 362 -6.02 -29.86 -20.67
C ASN A 362 -7.17 -30.68 -20.04
N ASN A 363 -7.75 -30.21 -18.94
CA ASN A 363 -8.84 -30.86 -18.24
C ASN A 363 -10.14 -30.20 -18.67
N ILE A 364 -10.68 -30.69 -19.77
CA ILE A 364 -11.99 -30.31 -20.30
C ILE A 364 -13.13 -30.53 -19.28
N ASN A 365 -12.90 -31.28 -18.19
CA ASN A 365 -13.88 -31.48 -17.12
C ASN A 365 -13.92 -30.31 -16.12
N SER A 366 -12.96 -29.39 -16.18
CA SER A 366 -12.97 -28.16 -15.38
C SER A 366 -14.25 -27.34 -15.65
N PRO A 367 -14.92 -26.79 -14.61
CA PRO A 367 -16.09 -25.92 -14.81
C PRO A 367 -15.73 -24.61 -15.51
N PHE A 368 -14.45 -24.23 -15.51
CA PHE A 368 -13.94 -23.00 -16.10
C PHE A 368 -13.81 -23.05 -17.63
N ILE A 369 -13.77 -24.24 -18.24
CA ILE A 369 -13.79 -24.42 -19.70
C ILE A 369 -15.20 -24.86 -20.08
N PHE A 370 -15.97 -23.95 -20.66
CA PHE A 370 -17.41 -24.14 -20.85
C PHE A 370 -17.86 -24.03 -22.30
N GLY A 371 -16.95 -23.78 -23.24
CA GLY A 371 -17.28 -23.83 -24.66
C GLY A 371 -16.13 -24.32 -25.51
N LYS A 372 -16.45 -24.79 -26.71
CA LYS A 372 -15.48 -25.20 -27.73
C LYS A 372 -16.01 -24.88 -29.11
N TYR A 373 -15.14 -24.41 -29.99
CA TYR A 373 -15.44 -24.31 -31.41
C TYR A 373 -15.61 -25.69 -32.04
N ASP A 374 -16.75 -25.91 -32.69
CA ASP A 374 -17.04 -27.13 -33.44
C ASP A 374 -16.91 -26.85 -34.94
N LYS A 375 -15.95 -27.54 -35.57
CA LYS A 375 -15.64 -27.38 -36.99
C LYS A 375 -16.77 -27.84 -37.92
N LYS A 376 -17.62 -28.78 -37.49
CA LYS A 376 -18.72 -29.32 -38.32
C LYS A 376 -19.82 -28.28 -38.50
N ILE A 377 -20.22 -27.62 -37.41
CA ILE A 377 -21.25 -26.59 -37.43
C ILE A 377 -20.69 -25.18 -37.63
N LYS A 378 -19.35 -25.02 -37.63
CA LYS A 378 -18.63 -23.74 -37.74
C LYS A 378 -19.08 -22.72 -36.68
N ASP A 379 -19.37 -23.21 -35.47
CA ASP A 379 -19.86 -22.41 -34.36
C ASP A 379 -19.39 -22.95 -32.99
N PHE A 380 -19.59 -22.19 -31.93
CA PHE A 380 -19.24 -22.57 -30.57
C PHE A 380 -20.37 -23.35 -29.89
N VAL A 381 -20.04 -24.52 -29.37
CA VAL A 381 -20.92 -25.29 -28.49
C VAL A 381 -20.67 -24.87 -27.05
N ILE A 382 -21.69 -24.33 -26.40
CA ILE A 382 -21.63 -23.83 -25.02
C ILE A 382 -22.29 -24.82 -24.04
N ASN A 383 -21.56 -25.22 -23.02
CA ASN A 383 -22.07 -26.00 -21.91
C ASN A 383 -22.75 -25.09 -20.87
N GLN A 384 -24.07 -24.94 -21.01
CA GLN A 384 -24.89 -24.10 -20.12
C GLN A 384 -24.87 -24.56 -18.65
N LYS A 385 -24.64 -25.85 -18.36
CA LYS A 385 -24.55 -26.34 -16.98
C LYS A 385 -23.31 -25.76 -16.30
N LYS A 386 -22.16 -25.72 -16.99
CA LYS A 386 -20.93 -25.10 -16.47
C LYS A 386 -21.07 -23.59 -16.28
N VAL A 387 -21.71 -22.90 -17.22
CA VAL A 387 -22.03 -21.46 -17.06
C VAL A 387 -22.87 -21.21 -15.81
N LYS A 388 -23.90 -22.03 -15.57
CA LYS A 388 -24.73 -21.95 -14.35
C LYS A 388 -23.92 -22.20 -13.07
N ILE A 389 -22.95 -23.12 -13.09
CA ILE A 389 -22.05 -23.37 -11.95
C ILE A 389 -21.14 -22.16 -11.69
N LEU A 390 -20.51 -21.60 -12.73
CA LEU A 390 -19.64 -20.42 -12.61
C LEU A 390 -20.37 -19.23 -11.98
N LYS A 391 -21.61 -18.96 -12.42
CA LYS A 391 -22.48 -17.90 -11.86
C LYS A 391 -22.77 -18.06 -10.37
N LYS A 392 -22.62 -19.27 -9.81
CA LYS A 392 -22.81 -19.52 -8.38
C LYS A 392 -21.59 -19.15 -7.54
N TRP A 393 -20.44 -18.81 -8.12
CA TRP A 393 -19.31 -18.29 -7.34
C TRP A 393 -19.58 -16.84 -6.93
N VAL A 394 -20.34 -16.70 -5.86
CA VAL A 394 -20.68 -15.44 -5.20
C VAL A 394 -20.60 -15.65 -3.70
N ILE A 395 -20.30 -14.59 -2.95
CA ILE A 395 -19.92 -14.69 -1.54
C ILE A 395 -20.97 -15.38 -0.67
N LYS A 396 -22.26 -15.22 -0.98
CA LYS A 396 -23.37 -15.88 -0.28
C LYS A 396 -23.31 -17.41 -0.35
N ASN A 397 -22.65 -17.96 -1.36
CA ASN A 397 -22.53 -19.41 -1.59
C ASN A 397 -21.19 -19.98 -1.06
N LEU A 398 -20.39 -19.18 -0.35
CA LEU A 398 -19.07 -19.60 0.18
C LEU A 398 -19.10 -19.66 1.71
N PRO A 399 -19.30 -20.86 2.32
CA PRO A 399 -19.45 -21.01 3.76
C PRO A 399 -18.23 -20.51 4.56
N ASP A 400 -17.02 -20.86 4.12
CA ASP A 400 -15.75 -20.45 4.76
C ASP A 400 -15.60 -18.93 4.87
N CYS A 401 -16.29 -18.18 4.00
CA CYS A 401 -16.20 -16.73 3.96
C CYS A 401 -17.19 -16.02 4.89
N GLN A 402 -18.26 -16.69 5.34
CA GLN A 402 -19.31 -16.04 6.14
C GLN A 402 -18.79 -15.42 7.44
N PRO A 403 -17.89 -16.05 8.22
CA PRO A 403 -17.34 -15.45 9.43
C PRO A 403 -16.12 -14.56 9.18
N CYS A 404 -15.70 -14.36 7.93
CA CYS A 404 -14.44 -13.71 7.60
C CYS A 404 -14.59 -12.18 7.54
N PHE A 405 -13.72 -11.44 8.24
CA PHE A 405 -13.72 -9.97 8.17
C PHE A 405 -13.41 -9.40 6.78
N LEU A 406 -12.93 -10.20 5.83
CA LEU A 406 -12.68 -9.80 4.45
C LEU A 406 -13.80 -10.23 3.49
N LYS A 407 -14.95 -10.69 4.00
CA LYS A 407 -16.05 -11.28 3.22
C LYS A 407 -16.31 -10.55 1.91
N TYR A 408 -16.58 -9.24 1.92
CA TYR A 408 -16.87 -8.50 0.69
C TYR A 408 -15.67 -7.79 0.04
N SER A 409 -14.57 -7.54 0.75
CA SER A 409 -13.37 -6.94 0.13
C SER A 409 -12.52 -7.98 -0.60
N CYS A 410 -12.40 -9.18 -0.04
CA CYS A 410 -11.77 -10.33 -0.69
C CYS A 410 -12.74 -11.01 -1.68
N ALA A 411 -13.99 -11.21 -1.25
CA ALA A 411 -15.07 -11.85 -1.99
C ALA A 411 -14.74 -13.26 -2.51
N GLY A 412 -14.15 -14.08 -1.64
CA GLY A 412 -13.91 -15.51 -1.88
C GLY A 412 -12.54 -15.87 -2.47
N ASP A 413 -11.67 -14.88 -2.72
CA ASP A 413 -10.39 -15.09 -3.43
C ASP A 413 -10.55 -15.69 -4.85
N CYS A 414 -9.42 -15.97 -5.52
CA CYS A 414 -9.37 -16.51 -6.87
C CYS A 414 -10.08 -17.87 -6.97
N PRO A 415 -11.16 -17.99 -7.75
CA PRO A 415 -11.89 -19.25 -7.91
C PRO A 415 -11.02 -20.35 -8.51
N MET A 416 -10.20 -20.00 -9.51
CA MET A 416 -9.35 -20.97 -10.21
C MET A 416 -8.29 -21.57 -9.29
N ARG A 417 -7.57 -20.73 -8.55
CA ARG A 417 -6.49 -21.20 -7.66
C ARG A 417 -7.04 -22.02 -6.49
N THR A 418 -8.19 -21.61 -5.97
CA THR A 418 -8.92 -22.37 -4.98
C THR A 418 -9.35 -23.75 -5.50
N TYR A 419 -9.91 -23.80 -6.72
CA TYR A 419 -10.28 -25.07 -7.36
C TYR A 419 -9.07 -25.97 -7.66
N ILE A 420 -7.93 -25.39 -8.02
CA ILE A 420 -6.67 -26.13 -8.22
C ILE A 420 -6.26 -26.85 -6.93
N LYS A 421 -6.31 -26.14 -5.80
CA LYS A 421 -5.92 -26.67 -4.50
C LYS A 421 -6.89 -27.75 -3.99
N ASN A 422 -8.19 -27.49 -4.07
CA ASN A 422 -9.20 -28.30 -3.38
C ASN A 422 -9.92 -29.31 -4.28
N ARG A 423 -9.90 -29.13 -5.60
CA ARG A 423 -10.77 -29.83 -6.57
C ARG A 423 -12.28 -29.68 -6.32
N GLU A 424 -12.65 -28.80 -5.40
CA GLU A 424 -14.02 -28.44 -5.05
C GLU A 424 -14.27 -26.97 -5.37
N PHE A 425 -15.41 -26.66 -6.00
CA PHE A 425 -15.70 -25.32 -6.50
C PHE A 425 -16.28 -24.35 -5.45
N PHE A 426 -16.61 -24.77 -4.22
CA PHE A 426 -17.16 -23.86 -3.19
C PHE A 426 -16.36 -23.86 -1.88
N LYS A 427 -15.17 -24.46 -1.90
CA LYS A 427 -14.28 -24.59 -0.74
C LYS A 427 -13.06 -23.73 -0.94
N THR A 428 -12.70 -22.88 0.01
CA THR A 428 -11.63 -21.88 -0.13
C THR A 428 -10.21 -22.42 0.09
N ASP A 429 -9.19 -21.73 -0.43
CA ASP A 429 -7.78 -22.04 -0.14
C ASP A 429 -7.35 -21.37 1.17
N ILE A 430 -7.19 -22.17 2.23
CA ILE A 430 -6.88 -21.70 3.60
C ILE A 430 -5.54 -20.93 3.65
N ASP A 431 -4.53 -21.39 2.91
CA ASP A 431 -3.19 -20.79 2.93
C ASP A 431 -3.24 -19.37 2.33
N ARG A 432 -3.99 -19.22 1.23
CA ARG A 432 -4.20 -17.91 0.58
C ARG A 432 -5.13 -17.01 1.39
N CYS A 433 -6.18 -17.57 1.99
CA CYS A 433 -7.05 -16.86 2.92
C CYS A 433 -6.24 -16.25 4.07
N GLU A 434 -5.32 -17.01 4.66
CA GLU A 434 -4.48 -16.54 5.74
C GLU A 434 -3.54 -15.42 5.29
N MET A 435 -2.88 -15.58 4.14
CA MET A 435 -2.04 -14.52 3.58
C MET A 435 -2.83 -13.21 3.42
N LYS A 436 -4.05 -13.27 2.85
CA LYS A 436 -4.88 -12.08 2.69
C LYS A 436 -5.28 -11.47 4.02
N ARG A 437 -5.72 -12.27 4.99
CA ARG A 437 -6.10 -11.79 6.33
C ARG A 437 -4.93 -11.05 7.00
N VAL A 438 -3.74 -11.64 7.01
CA VAL A 438 -2.54 -11.03 7.59
C VAL A 438 -2.19 -9.73 6.87
N CYS A 439 -2.12 -9.76 5.54
CA CYS A 439 -1.67 -8.62 4.75
C CYS A 439 -2.67 -7.46 4.82
N THR A 440 -3.96 -7.74 4.67
CA THR A 440 -5.01 -6.70 4.73
C THR A 440 -5.14 -6.13 6.13
N LYS A 441 -5.07 -6.93 7.19
CA LYS A 441 -5.06 -6.41 8.57
C LYS A 441 -3.93 -5.40 8.77
N LYS A 442 -2.72 -5.73 8.32
CA LYS A 442 -1.56 -4.81 8.41
C LYS A 442 -1.70 -3.59 7.52
N TYR A 443 -2.30 -3.72 6.34
CA TYR A 443 -2.62 -2.57 5.49
C TYR A 443 -3.63 -1.63 6.14
N VAL A 444 -4.69 -2.18 6.78
CA VAL A 444 -5.65 -1.38 7.53
C VAL A 444 -4.99 -0.68 8.72
N GLU A 445 -4.15 -1.37 9.50
CA GLU A 445 -3.35 -0.74 10.56
C GLU A 445 -2.51 0.43 10.02
N TYR A 446 -1.88 0.26 8.86
CA TYR A 446 -1.13 1.33 8.18
C TYR A 446 -2.03 2.51 7.78
N LEU A 447 -3.21 2.27 7.23
CA LEU A 447 -4.16 3.34 6.88
C LEU A 447 -4.61 4.12 8.12
N ILE A 448 -4.87 3.44 9.23
CA ILE A 448 -5.16 4.09 10.52
C ILE A 448 -3.96 4.94 10.96
N GLU A 449 -2.73 4.41 10.86
CA GLU A 449 -1.54 5.17 11.24
C GLU A 449 -1.36 6.42 10.38
N LYS A 450 -1.50 6.28 9.06
CA LYS A 450 -1.35 7.36 8.08
C LYS A 450 -2.42 8.44 8.19
N ASN A 451 -3.66 8.09 8.56
CA ASN A 451 -4.78 9.05 8.60
C ASN A 451 -5.09 9.57 10.00
N PHE A 452 -5.02 8.72 11.02
CA PHE A 452 -5.44 9.04 12.39
C PHE A 452 -4.35 9.05 13.42
N VAL A 453 -3.18 8.52 13.09
CA VAL A 453 -2.00 8.59 13.97
C VAL A 453 -0.94 9.49 13.37
N LYS A 454 -1.34 10.40 12.46
CA LYS A 454 -0.45 11.39 11.82
C LYS A 454 0.45 11.99 12.89
N ILE A 455 1.74 11.85 12.65
CA ILE A 455 2.84 12.63 13.22
C ILE A 455 3.34 13.46 12.04
N ILE A 456 2.79 14.66 11.82
CA ILE A 456 3.31 15.54 10.76
C ILE A 456 4.22 16.58 11.41
N PRO A 457 5.54 16.49 11.24
CA PRO A 457 6.40 17.61 11.56
C PRO A 457 6.06 18.77 10.61
N TYR A 458 5.66 19.91 11.16
CA TYR A 458 5.49 21.15 10.41
C TYR A 458 6.08 22.32 11.19
N MET A 459 6.47 23.35 10.47
CA MET A 459 7.12 24.53 11.03
C MET A 459 6.08 25.65 11.09
N LYS A 460 5.81 26.19 12.28
CA LYS A 460 4.91 27.33 12.46
C LYS A 460 5.72 28.57 12.82
N PHE A 461 5.55 29.65 12.07
CA PHE A 461 6.15 30.95 12.40
C PHE A 461 5.22 31.71 13.35
N LYS A 462 5.71 32.13 14.53
CA LYS A 462 4.97 32.98 15.49
C LYS A 462 5.98 33.86 16.23
N ASN A 463 5.70 35.16 16.36
CA ASN A 463 6.54 36.13 17.10
C ASN A 463 8.03 36.13 16.71
N GLY A 464 8.34 36.12 15.41
CA GLY A 464 9.73 36.18 14.92
C GLY A 464 10.55 34.92 15.20
N LYS A 465 9.91 33.79 15.57
CA LYS A 465 10.56 32.51 15.86
C LYS A 465 9.86 31.38 15.12
N LEU A 466 10.65 30.40 14.67
CA LEU A 466 10.13 29.19 14.05
C LEU A 466 9.96 28.08 15.08
N PHE A 467 8.78 27.48 15.12
CA PHE A 467 8.49 26.37 16.03
C PHE A 467 8.38 25.07 15.26
N PHE A 468 9.19 24.09 15.65
CA PHE A 468 9.02 22.71 15.22
C PHE A 468 7.83 22.10 15.95
N LYS A 469 6.76 21.78 15.22
CA LYS A 469 5.57 21.12 15.78
C LYS A 469 5.36 19.77 15.13
N MET A 470 4.91 18.79 15.91
CA MET A 470 4.40 17.52 15.41
C MET A 470 2.87 17.57 15.54
N TYR A 471 2.13 17.53 14.42
CA TYR A 471 0.72 17.19 14.48
C TYR A 471 0.64 15.75 14.94
N PHE A 472 0.19 15.53 16.17
CA PHE A 472 -0.50 14.30 16.54
C PHE A 472 -1.97 14.54 16.23
N ASN A 473 -2.66 13.60 15.58
CA ASN A 473 -4.08 13.78 15.33
C ASN A 473 -4.81 14.06 16.66
N GLU A 474 -5.37 15.28 16.76
CA GLU A 474 -6.10 15.91 17.88
C GLU A 474 -5.33 16.59 19.02
N PHE A 475 -4.21 17.27 18.76
CA PHE A 475 -3.88 18.48 19.53
C PHE A 475 -3.48 19.63 18.60
N LEU A 476 -4.47 20.41 18.17
CA LEU A 476 -4.27 21.81 17.82
C LEU A 476 -3.89 22.52 19.12
N ILE A 477 -2.58 22.68 19.39
CA ILE A 477 -2.12 23.69 20.35
C ILE A 477 -2.14 25.01 19.59
N GLU A 478 -3.32 25.60 19.44
CA GLU A 478 -3.44 27.03 19.19
C GLU A 478 -3.96 27.68 20.47
N ASP A 479 -3.15 28.63 20.90
CA ASP A 479 -3.23 29.46 22.09
C ASP A 479 -3.19 28.79 23.46
N ILE A 480 -1.94 28.57 23.88
CA ILE A 480 -1.57 28.53 25.29
C ILE A 480 -0.43 29.55 25.47
N GLN A 481 -0.80 30.82 25.40
CA GLN A 481 -0.32 31.74 26.43
C GLN A 481 -1.16 31.41 27.67
N ASN A 482 -0.58 30.71 28.65
CA ASN A 482 -1.28 30.19 29.84
C ASN A 482 -2.38 29.14 29.55
N SER A 483 -2.36 28.04 30.33
CA SER A 483 -3.32 26.91 30.40
C SER A 483 -3.20 25.71 29.42
N GLY A 484 -2.61 24.58 29.89
CA GLY A 484 -3.11 23.21 29.62
C GLY A 484 -2.69 22.43 28.36
N GLY A 485 -1.62 21.62 28.43
CA GLY A 485 -1.58 20.34 27.67
C GLY A 485 -0.52 20.12 26.57
N SER A 486 0.68 20.73 26.63
CA SER A 486 1.79 20.33 25.75
C SER A 486 2.64 19.19 26.33
N SER A 487 3.11 18.27 25.48
CA SER A 487 4.10 17.25 25.83
C SER A 487 5.54 17.76 25.92
N ILE A 488 5.78 18.99 25.43
CA ILE A 488 7.05 19.68 25.53
C ILE A 488 7.12 20.40 26.88
N ILE A 489 8.21 20.18 27.60
CA ILE A 489 8.50 20.78 28.90
C ILE A 489 9.79 21.57 28.76
N THR A 490 9.69 22.88 28.97
CA THR A 490 10.86 23.75 28.98
C THR A 490 11.45 23.76 30.38
N ILE A 491 12.73 23.39 30.50
CA ILE A 491 13.49 23.41 31.74
C ILE A 491 14.54 24.51 31.61
N ASN A 492 14.49 25.50 32.50
CA ASN A 492 15.45 26.61 32.57
C ASN A 492 15.98 26.79 34.00
N SER A 493 16.86 27.77 34.21
CA SER A 493 17.46 28.06 35.52
C SER A 493 16.45 28.39 36.63
N SER A 494 15.26 28.88 36.28
CA SER A 494 14.17 29.19 37.22
C SER A 494 13.19 28.02 37.44
N THR A 495 13.40 26.88 36.80
CA THR A 495 12.44 25.77 36.82
C THR A 495 12.44 25.05 38.17
N SER A 496 11.28 25.00 38.82
CA SER A 496 11.05 24.14 39.97
C SER A 496 10.90 22.69 39.51
N PHE A 497 11.95 21.89 39.66
CA PHE A 497 11.97 20.48 39.26
C PHE A 497 10.90 19.66 39.98
N GLU A 498 10.67 19.89 41.28
CA GLU A 498 9.66 19.20 42.08
C GLU A 498 8.24 19.48 41.59
N LYS A 499 7.88 20.76 41.39
CA LYS A 499 6.56 21.14 40.86
C LYS A 499 6.35 20.59 39.45
N THR A 500 7.40 20.58 38.64
CA THR A 500 7.37 20.06 37.27
C THR A 500 7.18 18.55 37.27
N LEU A 501 7.92 17.82 38.10
CA LEU A 501 7.81 16.36 38.24
C LEU A 501 6.41 15.96 38.70
N LYS A 502 5.89 16.64 39.73
CA LYS A 502 4.52 16.40 40.23
C LYS A 502 3.49 16.57 39.11
N LYS A 503 3.58 17.65 38.32
CA LYS A 503 2.69 17.86 37.17
C LYS A 503 2.78 16.74 36.14
N ILE A 504 3.98 16.25 35.83
CA ILE A 504 4.16 15.15 34.87
C ILE A 504 3.56 13.85 35.40
N LEU A 505 3.80 13.55 36.68
CA LEU A 505 3.24 12.37 37.34
C LEU A 505 1.71 12.43 37.39
N ASP A 506 1.14 13.58 37.73
CA ASP A 506 -0.31 13.79 37.74
C ASP A 506 -0.91 13.57 36.34
N ILE A 507 -0.24 14.06 35.28
CA ILE A 507 -0.65 13.82 33.89
C ILE A 507 -0.54 12.33 33.53
N HIS A 508 0.55 11.68 33.92
CA HIS A 508 0.83 10.27 33.64
C HIS A 508 -0.17 9.33 34.34
N GLN A 509 -0.47 9.58 35.61
CA GLN A 509 -1.41 8.79 36.41
C GLN A 509 -2.86 8.92 35.93
N LYS A 510 -3.23 10.09 35.40
CA LYS A 510 -4.57 10.33 34.84
C LYS A 510 -4.79 9.70 33.45
N ASN A 511 -3.83 8.93 32.93
CA ASN A 511 -3.89 8.26 31.61
C ASN A 511 -4.14 9.20 30.41
N TYR A 512 -3.92 10.51 30.56
CA TYR A 512 -3.98 11.44 29.45
C TYR A 512 -2.75 11.25 28.54
N THR A 513 -2.93 11.47 27.23
CA THR A 513 -1.79 11.73 26.35
C THR A 513 -1.09 13.00 26.83
N PRO A 514 0.25 13.02 26.87
CA PRO A 514 1.17 12.32 25.98
C PRO A 514 1.86 11.07 26.57
N LYS A 515 2.20 10.12 25.68
CA LYS A 515 3.02 8.94 26.01
C LYS A 515 4.53 9.20 25.93
N LEU A 516 4.95 10.36 25.44
CA LEU A 516 6.36 10.78 25.34
C LEU A 516 6.43 12.28 25.70
N PHE A 517 7.26 12.62 26.69
CA PHE A 517 7.55 14.01 27.04
C PHE A 517 8.83 14.49 26.35
N LEU A 518 8.80 15.67 25.76
CA LEU A 518 9.96 16.29 25.15
C LEU A 518 10.54 17.32 26.11
N LEU A 519 11.75 17.09 26.61
CA LEU A 519 12.39 17.99 27.56
C LEU A 519 13.32 18.95 26.81
N SER A 520 12.92 20.21 26.72
CA SER A 520 13.73 21.27 26.13
C SER A 520 14.47 22.02 27.22
N ILE A 521 15.77 21.75 27.34
CA ILE A 521 16.60 22.24 28.44
C ILE A 521 17.38 23.49 28.00
N HIS A 522 17.10 24.61 28.64
CA HIS A 522 17.66 25.94 28.43
C HIS A 522 18.31 26.45 29.73
N ILE A 523 19.47 25.90 30.07
CA ILE A 523 20.22 26.30 31.26
C ILE A 523 21.45 27.12 30.80
N GLU A 524 21.54 28.36 31.27
CA GLU A 524 22.65 29.27 30.96
C GLU A 524 23.91 28.91 31.77
N SER A 525 25.09 29.06 31.15
CA SER A 525 26.36 28.50 31.65
C SER A 525 26.86 29.11 32.96
N PHE A 526 26.54 30.38 33.24
CA PHE A 526 26.95 31.07 34.48
C PHE A 526 26.07 30.69 35.70
N LEU A 527 24.96 29.99 35.49
CA LEU A 527 24.06 29.50 36.54
C LEU A 527 24.22 27.99 36.82
N LEU A 528 25.13 27.30 36.12
CA LEU A 528 25.41 25.88 36.30
C LEU A 528 26.29 25.65 37.54
N ASN A 529 25.68 25.64 38.72
CA ASN A 529 26.29 25.11 39.93
C ASN A 529 26.05 23.58 40.05
N SER A 530 26.81 22.91 40.92
CA SER A 530 26.67 21.46 41.18
C SER A 530 25.24 21.07 41.55
N CYS A 531 24.59 21.89 42.39
CA CYS A 531 23.24 21.68 42.88
C CYS A 531 22.19 21.61 41.74
N LEU A 532 22.27 22.48 40.73
CA LEU A 532 21.32 22.49 39.62
C LEU A 532 21.45 21.23 38.75
N ILE A 533 22.67 20.74 38.56
CA ILE A 533 22.95 19.51 37.81
C ILE A 533 22.44 18.28 38.57
N GLU A 534 22.64 18.24 39.88
CA GLU A 534 22.11 17.17 40.75
C GLU A 534 20.59 17.13 40.72
N LYS A 535 19.93 18.29 40.78
CA LYS A 535 18.46 18.41 40.65
C LYS A 535 17.95 17.92 39.30
N LEU A 536 18.62 18.27 38.20
CA LEU A 536 18.28 17.75 36.87
C LEU A 536 18.46 16.23 36.79
N ASN A 537 19.57 15.69 37.31
CA ASN A 537 19.81 14.24 37.30
C ASN A 537 18.76 13.49 38.11
N PHE A 538 18.43 13.98 39.31
CA PHE A 538 17.35 13.43 40.14
C PHE A 538 16.00 13.47 39.41
N PHE A 539 15.67 14.60 38.77
CA PHE A 539 14.44 14.74 37.99
C PHE A 539 14.32 13.72 36.86
N LEU A 540 15.39 13.53 36.07
CA LEU A 540 15.38 12.55 34.96
C LEU A 540 15.26 11.11 35.46
N LYS A 541 15.92 10.78 36.58
CA LYS A 541 15.79 9.46 37.23
C LYS A 541 14.38 9.18 37.70
N GLU A 542 13.75 10.15 38.35
CA GLU A 542 12.39 9.96 38.84
C GLU A 542 11.38 9.77 37.69
N LEU A 543 11.58 10.43 36.55
CA LEU A 543 10.79 10.14 35.35
C LEU A 543 10.98 8.69 34.88
N GLU A 544 12.22 8.20 34.81
CA GLU A 544 12.50 6.83 34.39
C GLU A 544 11.95 5.78 35.38
N LYS A 545 12.15 5.99 36.68
CA LYS A 545 11.65 5.12 37.76
C LYS A 545 10.13 4.98 37.70
N ASN A 546 9.42 6.06 37.37
CA ASN A 546 7.98 6.06 37.18
C ASN A 546 7.51 5.62 35.79
N LYS A 547 8.42 5.05 34.95
CA LYS A 547 8.14 4.55 33.60
C LYS A 547 7.57 5.62 32.65
N ILE A 548 7.90 6.88 32.88
CA ILE A 548 7.54 8.00 32.01
C ILE A 548 8.54 8.07 30.87
N TYR A 549 8.09 7.87 29.63
CA TYR A 549 8.97 8.04 28.47
C TYR A 549 9.21 9.52 28.22
N PHE A 550 10.47 9.91 28.09
CA PHE A 550 10.86 11.27 27.72
C PHE A 550 12.03 11.26 26.73
N LYS A 551 12.26 12.39 26.04
CA LYS A 551 13.42 12.62 25.19
C LYS A 551 13.89 14.05 25.33
N ILE A 552 15.20 14.25 25.49
CA ILE A 552 15.78 15.59 25.51
C ILE A 552 15.86 16.09 24.06
N THR A 553 15.43 17.31 23.82
CA THR A 553 15.26 17.84 22.47
C THR A 553 16.58 18.30 21.83
N LYS A 554 17.67 18.43 22.57
CA LYS A 554 18.99 18.76 22.01
C LYS A 554 20.14 18.16 22.82
N PRO A 555 21.33 18.00 22.21
CA PRO A 555 22.54 17.66 22.94
C PRO A 555 22.75 18.64 24.10
N LEU A 556 23.08 18.12 25.27
CA LEU A 556 23.45 18.94 26.42
C LEU A 556 24.98 19.15 26.46
N PRO A 557 25.46 20.28 27.01
CA PRO A 557 26.88 20.51 27.25
C PRO A 557 27.58 19.31 27.92
N PHE A 558 28.83 19.06 27.53
CA PHE A 558 29.58 17.91 28.06
C PHE A 558 29.72 17.92 29.59
N CYS A 559 29.88 19.10 30.19
CA CYS A 559 29.95 19.27 31.65
C CYS A 559 28.68 18.80 32.38
N ILE A 560 27.52 18.86 31.72
CA ILE A 560 26.23 18.37 32.22
C ILE A 560 26.10 16.88 31.91
N THR A 561 26.29 16.48 30.63
CA THR A 561 26.14 15.06 30.24
C THR A 561 27.14 14.12 30.92
N LYS A 562 28.32 14.57 31.33
CA LYS A 562 29.27 13.74 32.10
C LYS A 562 28.77 13.44 33.53
N LYS A 563 27.97 14.33 34.09
CA LYS A 563 27.42 14.20 35.45
C LYS A 563 26.04 13.52 35.48
N ILE A 564 25.45 13.27 34.31
CA ILE A 564 24.25 12.46 34.14
C ILE A 564 24.67 11.00 33.95
N GLU A 565 23.89 10.06 34.48
CA GLU A 565 24.19 8.63 34.36
C GLU A 565 24.25 8.14 32.90
N ASN A 566 25.17 7.21 32.64
CA ASN A 566 25.44 6.72 31.28
C ASN A 566 24.24 6.07 30.60
N GLU A 567 23.37 5.37 31.35
CA GLU A 567 22.17 4.75 30.78
C GLU A 567 21.16 5.80 30.30
N ILE A 568 20.88 6.83 31.10
CA ILE A 568 20.03 7.96 30.72
C ILE A 568 20.64 8.70 29.52
N LYS A 569 21.97 8.90 29.56
CA LYS A 569 22.73 9.61 28.52
C LYS A 569 22.62 8.94 27.15
N THR A 570 22.74 7.62 27.04
CA THR A 570 22.71 6.92 25.74
C THR A 570 21.29 6.72 25.22
N LYS A 571 20.31 6.63 26.11
CA LYS A 571 18.93 6.28 25.79
C LYS A 571 18.05 7.49 25.45
N TYR A 572 18.21 8.61 26.15
CA TYR A 572 17.27 9.74 26.05
C TYR A 572 17.89 11.08 25.64
N ILE A 573 19.22 11.19 25.67
CA ILE A 573 19.95 12.42 25.30
C ILE A 573 20.51 12.29 23.89
N PRO A 574 20.18 13.20 22.96
CA PRO A 574 20.80 13.21 21.64
C PRO A 574 22.32 13.29 21.74
N THR A 575 23.03 12.33 21.15
CA THR A 575 24.51 12.29 21.16
C THR A 575 25.12 13.12 20.04
N SER A 576 24.30 13.63 19.12
CA SER A 576 24.69 14.54 18.07
C SER A 576 23.59 15.54 17.74
N TRP A 577 23.97 16.67 17.14
CA TRP A 577 23.03 17.64 16.60
C TRP A 577 22.10 17.01 15.55
N LYS A 578 22.58 16.02 14.76
CA LYS A 578 21.74 15.24 13.84
C LYS A 578 20.55 14.55 14.52
N GLN A 579 20.61 14.31 15.82
CA GLN A 579 19.54 13.71 16.63
C GLN A 579 18.70 14.74 17.42
N SER A 580 19.01 16.04 17.34
CA SER A 580 18.34 17.13 18.07
C SER A 580 17.04 17.61 17.42
N ILE A 581 15.97 17.70 18.20
CA ILE A 581 14.64 18.17 17.81
C ILE A 581 14.55 19.72 17.74
N ASP A 582 15.47 20.48 18.37
CA ASP A 582 15.40 21.96 18.52
C ASP A 582 16.17 22.81 17.48
N LEU A 583 16.67 22.23 16.38
CA LEU A 583 17.78 22.85 15.63
C LEU A 583 17.47 23.99 14.67
N PHE A 584 16.22 24.41 14.54
CA PHE A 584 15.82 25.34 13.49
C PHE A 584 15.14 26.57 14.07
N ASN A 585 15.63 27.74 13.70
CA ASN A 585 14.97 29.02 13.91
C ASN A 585 14.74 29.69 12.54
N VAL A 586 13.96 30.76 12.46
CA VAL A 586 13.86 31.59 11.25
C VAL A 586 14.17 33.02 11.64
N ASN A 587 15.03 33.68 10.85
CA ASN A 587 15.27 35.10 11.03
C ASN A 587 14.15 35.94 10.40
N GLU A 588 14.20 37.25 10.66
CA GLU A 588 13.25 38.24 10.16
C GLU A 588 13.11 38.32 8.63
N LYS A 589 13.97 37.63 7.86
CA LYS A 589 13.95 37.58 6.39
C LYS A 589 13.43 36.24 5.84
N ASP A 590 12.78 35.43 6.67
CA ASP A 590 12.27 34.09 6.33
C ASP A 590 13.36 33.07 5.97
N TYR A 591 14.59 33.25 6.44
CA TYR A 591 15.63 32.25 6.25
C TYR A 591 15.76 31.35 7.46
N ILE A 592 15.93 30.05 7.22
CA ILE A 592 16.21 29.09 8.29
C ILE A 592 17.59 29.41 8.89
N VAL A 593 17.62 29.70 10.19
CA VAL A 593 18.82 29.98 10.97
C VAL A 593 19.11 28.81 11.90
N PHE A 594 20.33 28.30 11.79
CA PHE A 594 20.82 27.24 12.65
C PHE A 594 21.47 27.84 13.90
N CYS A 595 21.04 27.36 15.07
CA CYS A 595 21.65 27.61 16.38
C CYS A 595 22.26 29.02 16.55
N ASN A 596 21.44 30.07 16.69
CA ASN A 596 21.84 31.46 17.00
C ASN A 596 23.01 32.10 16.20
N SER A 597 23.62 31.47 15.20
CA SER A 597 24.87 32.00 14.60
C SER A 597 25.09 31.75 13.10
N LYS A 598 24.39 30.83 12.41
CA LYS A 598 24.52 30.68 10.93
C LYS A 598 23.20 30.77 10.18
N LYS A 599 23.14 31.65 9.17
CA LYS A 599 22.01 31.81 8.24
C LYS A 599 22.12 30.80 7.10
N SER A 600 21.08 30.00 6.86
CA SER A 600 20.89 29.35 5.56
C SER A 600 20.61 30.43 4.50
N THR A 601 21.03 30.19 3.26
CA THR A 601 20.67 31.02 2.09
C THR A 601 19.32 30.64 1.47
N LYS A 602 18.57 29.69 2.08
CA LYS A 602 17.21 29.33 1.65
C LYS A 602 16.12 29.99 2.49
N LYS A 603 15.10 30.52 1.79
CA LYS A 603 13.81 30.96 2.35
C LYS A 603 12.96 29.76 2.81
N ILE A 604 11.98 30.02 3.70
CA ILE A 604 10.97 29.05 4.16
C ILE A 604 10.40 28.21 3.00
N GLY A 605 10.32 26.89 3.18
CA GLY A 605 9.73 25.94 2.23
C GLY A 605 9.26 24.65 2.90
N TYR A 606 8.54 23.81 2.15
CA TYR A 606 8.04 22.51 2.62
C TYR A 606 9.14 21.44 2.53
N TYR A 607 9.42 20.75 3.63
CA TYR A 607 10.37 19.63 3.66
C TYR A 607 9.62 18.33 3.93
N SER A 608 9.88 17.30 3.11
CA SER A 608 9.21 16.00 3.24
C SER A 608 9.81 15.12 4.35
N SER A 609 11.05 15.38 4.77
CA SER A 609 11.72 14.65 5.85
C SER A 609 12.88 15.46 6.46
N ARG A 610 13.36 15.02 7.63
CA ARG A 610 14.49 15.64 8.34
C ARG A 610 15.82 15.36 7.63
N GLU A 611 15.95 14.19 7.02
CA GLU A 611 17.12 13.74 6.29
C GLU A 611 17.40 14.64 5.10
N LYS A 612 16.37 15.10 4.35
CA LYS A 612 16.53 16.08 3.27
C LYS A 612 17.11 17.41 3.74
N ILE A 613 16.68 17.90 4.91
CA ILE A 613 17.25 19.12 5.50
C ILE A 613 18.73 18.90 5.84
N CYS A 614 19.08 17.73 6.40
CA CYS A 614 20.47 17.38 6.75
C CYS A 614 21.38 17.14 5.54
N ASP A 615 20.87 16.57 4.45
CA ASP A 615 21.64 16.25 3.25
C ASP A 615 21.91 17.51 2.39
N GLU A 616 20.94 18.43 2.27
CA GLU A 616 21.16 19.74 1.63
C GLU A 616 22.22 20.59 2.37
N ILE A 617 22.46 20.32 3.66
CA ILE A 617 23.46 21.03 4.48
C ILE A 617 24.88 20.49 4.25
N LYS A 618 25.07 19.23 3.80
CA LYS A 618 26.42 18.67 3.54
C LYS A 618 27.14 19.41 2.41
N GLU A 619 26.41 20.08 1.54
CA GLU A 619 26.95 20.83 0.39
C GLU A 619 27.47 22.23 0.80
N GLY A 620 27.27 22.68 2.04
CA GLY A 620 27.75 23.97 2.56
C GLY A 620 28.57 23.82 3.86
N GLU A 621 29.83 24.26 3.82
CA GLU A 621 30.87 24.04 4.83
C GLU A 621 30.53 24.36 6.30
N ILE A 622 31.00 23.44 7.18
CA ILE A 622 31.33 23.52 8.62
C ILE A 622 30.26 24.16 9.54
N ILE A 623 29.75 23.38 10.50
CA ILE A 623 28.88 23.88 11.58
C ILE A 623 29.72 24.76 12.53
N ALA A 624 29.47 26.07 12.57
CA ALA A 624 30.03 26.95 13.60
C ALA A 624 29.25 26.76 14.92
N TYR A 625 29.99 26.63 16.01
CA TYR A 625 29.44 26.37 17.34
C TYR A 625 28.71 27.61 17.90
N SER A 626 27.77 27.39 18.82
CA SER A 626 27.32 28.51 19.67
C SER A 626 28.48 29.00 20.54
N LYS A 627 28.52 30.30 20.87
CA LYS A 627 29.50 30.90 21.79
C LYS A 627 29.61 30.13 23.11
N ILE A 628 28.49 29.54 23.56
CA ILE A 628 28.38 28.68 24.76
C ILE A 628 29.12 27.34 24.58
N CYS A 629 29.01 26.71 23.40
CA CYS A 629 29.75 25.50 23.07
C CYS A 629 31.24 25.80 22.91
N GLU A 630 31.61 26.92 22.29
CA GLU A 630 33.00 27.38 22.20
C GLU A 630 33.59 27.68 23.59
N GLU A 631 32.87 28.35 24.48
CA GLU A 631 33.31 28.60 25.85
C GLU A 631 33.41 27.31 26.69
N CYS A 632 32.49 26.36 26.52
CA CYS A 632 32.61 25.04 27.14
C CYS A 632 33.79 24.25 26.59
N ILE A 633 34.04 24.31 25.28
CA ILE A 633 35.18 23.67 24.62
C ILE A 633 36.49 24.34 25.07
N ASN A 634 36.54 25.66 25.15
CA ASN A 634 37.70 26.44 25.57
C ASN A 634 37.99 26.30 27.08
N LYS A 635 36.98 26.31 27.96
CA LYS A 635 37.14 26.02 29.40
C LYS A 635 37.52 24.55 29.66
N ALA A 636 37.16 23.62 28.77
CA ALA A 636 37.42 22.19 28.92
C ALA A 636 38.64 21.67 28.12
N ARG A 637 39.47 22.56 27.56
CA ARG A 637 40.67 22.20 26.75
C ARG A 637 41.66 21.27 27.46
N ASN A 638 41.56 21.06 28.78
CA ASN A 638 42.38 20.10 29.52
C ASN A 638 41.73 18.73 29.82
N LYS A 639 40.43 18.46 29.53
CA LYS A 639 39.79 17.17 29.93
C LYS A 639 38.76 16.55 28.97
N CYS A 640 38.46 17.12 27.79
CA CYS A 640 37.32 16.68 26.98
C CYS A 640 37.58 16.48 25.47
N LYS A 641 38.75 15.96 25.08
CA LYS A 641 39.07 15.60 23.67
C LYS A 641 38.24 14.44 23.07
N GLY A 642 37.31 13.83 23.80
CA GLY A 642 36.81 12.49 23.47
C GLY A 642 35.45 12.34 22.77
N TYR A 643 34.65 13.39 22.55
CA TYR A 643 33.22 13.18 22.22
C TYR A 643 32.70 13.78 20.91
N PHE A 644 33.51 14.52 20.15
CA PHE A 644 33.20 14.81 18.75
C PHE A 644 34.30 14.20 17.89
N LYS A 645 34.20 12.89 17.62
CA LYS A 645 34.88 12.35 16.43
C LYS A 645 34.18 13.00 15.24
N PHE A 646 34.93 13.87 14.57
CA PHE A 646 34.53 14.56 13.35
C PHE A 646 34.07 13.59 12.28
#